data_AF-A0A6P1EQL6-F1
#
_entry.id   AF-A0A6P1EQL6-F1
#
_cell.length_a   1.000
_cell.length_b   1.000
_cell.length_c   1.000
_cell.angle_alpha   90.00
_cell.angle_beta   90.00
_cell.angle_gamma   90.00
#
_symmetry.space_group_name_H-M   'P 1'
#
loop_
_entity.id
_entity.type
_entity.pdbx_description
1 polymer ?
#
loop_
_entity_poly.entity_id
_entity_poly.type
_entity_poly.pdbx_seq_one_letter_code
_entity_poly.pdbx_strand_id
1 'polypeptide(L)'
;MSSMLYRLGRWVFRAHRLVAVLWLAVVVLAGGGALLLNQGTDNTFSIPGTQSQTALDQLERTFPQVSGTSARYVVVAPDGGSVQDADISGPVGEAVTALEAIDGVAAVTDPYSDTVEGTISEAGNALVITTQMDGSATTTSVESRDALKAEATTLQDALPAGTVVSLGGDLFSQSLPGVTVTEAIGLVVALVVLVLTFGSFLAAGMPLVTALLGVALSMSAIFIATRFASISSTTPLLALMLGLAVGIDYALFIISRHQDQLKQGMAPEESAARATATAGSAVVFAGLTVIIALAGLSVAGIPFLTTMGIAAAGGVAIAVVIALTLTPALLGFAGERLRPKERKAEKAAAKQAGAEKAASTGAHADPDATEDATAPSPGAHPHAEVPRGFFRGWVRVVTRFPILTIVAVVGVLGMASIPALSLRLALPDAGYQAEGTPARDTYDLLAENFGPGYNGPLIVTGTIIGSTDPLGLMADLKTEIEGLDGVASVPLATPNETADTGIIQVIPEGGPDSEATKALVAEIRDRHDYFQETYGVDLAVTGQTAVGIDISDTLAKALLPFGLLVVGLSLVLLTMVFRSLWVPLKATLGYLLSVGASFGAVAAVFEWGWFADALHVDKTGPIISFMPIILMGVLFGLAMDYEVFLVSRMREDYVHGRPARAAVESGFVGSAKVVTAAAIIMFSVFAAFVPEGDTNIKPIALGLAVGVFVDAFIVRMTLVPAVLHLLGDRAWHMPRWLDRILPSFDVEGEGLTKELALADWPEPGATDAVVAEGLCLDGPDGPVYHDVDLRVPAGGALVVHGPHRSGRTALLLTIAGRLAPDAGRLKVDGLVVPIRSAAVRGRVGLVRLAGASDPVAEVRAALETAPPLLVLDDLDTVTDPLLRDALRAELDRARAKAAQKQHSFTVIASSVDADALDDLLPTDRGTLAVSPAAERRAIAKVG
;
A
#
# COMPACT_ATOMS: atom_id res chain seq x y z
N MET A 1 -18.19 6.22 6.44
CA MET A 1 -17.67 5.06 5.69
C MET A 1 -18.19 3.75 6.27
N SER A 2 -17.99 3.52 7.57
CA SER A 2 -18.52 2.39 8.36
C SER A 2 -19.97 1.99 8.02
N SER A 3 -20.91 2.94 7.97
CA SER A 3 -22.32 2.67 7.60
C SER A 3 -22.52 2.12 6.19
N MET A 4 -21.70 2.52 5.21
CA MET A 4 -21.77 2.02 3.82
C MET A 4 -21.23 0.59 3.77
N LEU A 5 -20.10 0.34 4.44
CA LEU A 5 -19.50 -0.99 4.54
C LEU A 5 -20.41 -1.97 5.30
N TYR A 6 -21.14 -1.51 6.31
CA TYR A 6 -22.17 -2.31 6.99
C TYR A 6 -23.25 -2.78 6.01
N ARG A 7 -23.80 -1.86 5.19
CA ARG A 7 -24.81 -2.20 4.17
C ARG A 7 -24.25 -3.14 3.11
N LEU A 8 -23.02 -2.89 2.65
CA LEU A 8 -22.32 -3.74 1.69
C LEU A 8 -22.15 -5.14 2.26
N GLY A 9 -21.55 -5.29 3.44
CA GLY A 9 -21.34 -6.59 4.09
C GLY A 9 -22.64 -7.37 4.29
N ARG A 10 -23.72 -6.68 4.70
CA ARG A 10 -25.04 -7.29 4.85
C ARG A 10 -25.65 -7.77 3.53
N TRP A 11 -25.55 -6.96 2.47
CA TRP A 11 -26.04 -7.33 1.14
C TRP A 11 -25.23 -8.49 0.56
N VAL A 12 -23.90 -8.42 0.62
CA VAL A 12 -22.98 -9.45 0.16
C VAL A 12 -23.23 -10.77 0.88
N PHE A 13 -23.43 -10.75 2.20
CA PHE A 13 -23.73 -11.95 2.98
C PHE A 13 -25.02 -12.64 2.49
N ARG A 14 -26.07 -11.87 2.18
CA ARG A 14 -27.33 -12.42 1.63
C ARG A 14 -27.18 -12.90 0.20
N ALA A 15 -26.45 -12.15 -0.63
CA ALA A 15 -26.22 -12.43 -2.04
C ALA A 15 -24.95 -13.28 -2.31
N HIS A 16 -24.46 -14.01 -1.30
CA HIS A 16 -23.15 -14.68 -1.34
C HIS A 16 -22.91 -15.57 -2.57
N ARG A 17 -23.96 -16.24 -3.07
CA ARG A 17 -23.89 -17.06 -4.30
C ARG A 17 -23.67 -16.21 -5.55
N LEU A 18 -24.39 -15.09 -5.68
CA LEU A 18 -24.26 -14.20 -6.82
C LEU A 18 -22.88 -13.55 -6.85
N VAL A 19 -22.39 -13.13 -5.67
CA VAL A 19 -21.05 -12.53 -5.54
C VAL A 19 -19.96 -13.54 -5.92
N ALA A 20 -20.06 -14.80 -5.47
CA ALA A 20 -19.11 -15.85 -5.83
C ALA A 20 -19.11 -16.14 -7.34
N VAL A 21 -20.28 -16.20 -7.98
CA VAL A 21 -20.40 -16.40 -9.44
C VAL A 21 -19.81 -15.21 -10.21
N LEU A 22 -20.05 -13.98 -9.74
CA LEU A 22 -19.49 -12.78 -10.36
C LEU A 22 -17.96 -12.78 -10.30
N TRP A 23 -17.39 -13.12 -9.15
CA TRP A 23 -15.93 -13.23 -9.02
C TRP A 23 -15.35 -14.35 -9.88
N LEU A 24 -16.01 -15.50 -9.96
CA LEU A 24 -15.60 -16.58 -10.87
C LEU A 24 -15.61 -16.10 -12.34
N ALA A 25 -16.65 -15.37 -12.75
CA ALA A 25 -16.72 -14.79 -14.08
C ALA A 25 -15.60 -13.78 -14.34
N VAL A 26 -15.29 -12.92 -13.36
CA VAL A 26 -14.17 -11.96 -13.45
C VAL A 26 -12.83 -12.68 -13.61
N VAL A 27 -12.59 -13.76 -12.86
CA VAL A 27 -11.35 -14.55 -12.98
C VAL A 27 -11.25 -15.22 -14.35
N VAL A 28 -12.35 -15.80 -14.86
CA VAL A 28 -12.36 -16.43 -16.19
C VAL A 28 -12.13 -15.40 -17.30
N LEU A 29 -12.76 -14.22 -17.21
CA LEU A 29 -12.57 -13.14 -18.18
C LEU A 29 -11.16 -12.56 -18.13
N ALA A 30 -10.61 -12.34 -16.93
CA ALA A 30 -9.26 -11.82 -16.75
C ALA A 30 -8.20 -12.84 -17.21
N GLY A 31 -8.36 -14.13 -16.85
CA GLY A 31 -7.49 -15.20 -17.31
C GLY A 31 -7.53 -15.38 -18.83
N GLY A 32 -8.74 -15.36 -19.43
CA GLY A 32 -8.89 -15.39 -20.88
C GLY A 32 -8.28 -14.16 -21.56
N GLY A 33 -8.45 -12.97 -20.99
CA GLY A 33 -7.82 -11.74 -21.46
C GLY A 33 -6.30 -11.79 -21.40
N ALA A 34 -5.74 -12.30 -20.29
CA ALA A 34 -4.30 -12.47 -20.12
C ALA A 34 -3.73 -13.45 -21.17
N LEU A 35 -4.39 -14.58 -21.40
CA LEU A 35 -3.97 -15.54 -22.43
C LEU A 35 -3.98 -14.95 -23.85
N LEU A 36 -4.89 -14.03 -24.14
CA LEU A 36 -5.02 -13.42 -25.48
C LEU A 36 -4.16 -12.17 -25.68
N LEU A 37 -3.82 -11.45 -24.61
CA LEU A 37 -3.18 -10.12 -24.67
C LEU A 37 -1.75 -10.10 -24.14
N ASN A 38 -1.25 -11.18 -23.55
CA ASN A 38 0.10 -11.25 -23.00
C ASN A 38 1.17 -11.05 -24.10
N GLN A 39 2.03 -10.03 -23.92
CA GLN A 39 3.19 -9.73 -24.78
C GLN A 39 4.53 -10.11 -24.12
N GLY A 40 4.52 -10.66 -22.90
CA GLY A 40 5.73 -10.96 -22.13
C GLY A 40 6.21 -9.79 -21.26
N THR A 41 7.25 -10.05 -20.47
CA THR A 41 7.90 -9.06 -19.59
C THR A 41 9.24 -8.61 -20.17
N ASP A 42 9.61 -7.35 -19.95
CA ASP A 42 10.84 -6.73 -20.46
C ASP A 42 11.71 -6.20 -19.31
N ASN A 43 12.95 -6.68 -19.22
CA ASN A 43 13.92 -6.27 -18.21
C ASN A 43 14.91 -5.20 -18.68
N THR A 44 14.67 -4.60 -19.84
CA THR A 44 15.44 -3.45 -20.30
C THR A 44 15.08 -2.23 -19.47
N PHE A 45 16.02 -1.75 -18.64
CA PHE A 45 15.82 -0.55 -17.83
C PHE A 45 16.27 0.68 -18.61
N SER A 46 15.38 1.65 -18.79
CA SER A 46 15.71 2.95 -19.38
C SER A 46 15.20 4.11 -18.53
N ILE A 47 15.98 5.19 -18.50
CA ILE A 47 15.58 6.48 -17.91
C ILE A 47 15.75 7.55 -18.98
N PRO A 48 14.66 7.96 -19.65
CA PRO A 48 14.70 9.02 -20.64
C PRO A 48 15.30 10.31 -20.06
N GLY A 49 16.20 10.93 -20.82
CA GLY A 49 16.83 12.21 -20.45
C GLY A 49 18.14 12.09 -19.67
N THR A 50 18.65 10.88 -19.39
CA THR A 50 20.05 10.71 -18.96
C THR A 50 21.00 10.84 -20.16
N GLN A 51 22.25 11.21 -19.88
CA GLN A 51 23.28 11.35 -20.92
C GLN A 51 23.51 10.00 -21.63
N SER A 52 23.70 8.92 -20.87
CA SER A 52 23.92 7.59 -21.43
C SER A 52 22.76 7.11 -22.29
N GLN A 53 21.51 7.29 -21.86
CA GLN A 53 20.34 6.91 -22.66
C GLN A 53 20.22 7.74 -23.93
N THR A 54 20.42 9.06 -23.85
CA THR A 54 20.35 9.93 -25.03
C THR A 54 21.41 9.57 -26.06
N ALA A 55 22.63 9.26 -25.60
CA ALA A 55 23.71 8.80 -26.44
C ALA A 55 23.44 7.40 -27.03
N LEU A 56 22.79 6.50 -26.27
CA LEU A 56 22.38 5.18 -26.77
C LEU A 56 21.31 5.30 -27.86
N ASP A 57 20.30 6.15 -27.64
CA ASP A 57 19.21 6.42 -28.60
C ASP A 57 19.75 7.06 -29.90
N GLN A 58 20.80 7.88 -29.79
CA GLN A 58 21.49 8.46 -30.95
C GLN A 58 22.34 7.41 -31.68
N LEU A 59 23.03 6.55 -30.92
CA LEU A 59 23.82 5.45 -31.46
C LEU A 59 22.93 4.48 -32.25
N GLU A 60 21.73 4.18 -31.76
CA GLU A 60 20.76 3.34 -32.48
C GLU A 60 20.38 3.87 -33.87
N ARG A 61 20.41 5.20 -34.06
CA ARG A 61 20.09 5.84 -35.34
C ARG A 61 21.28 5.96 -36.27
N THR A 62 22.49 6.09 -35.72
CA THR A 62 23.71 6.44 -36.46
C THR A 62 24.67 5.26 -36.63
N PHE A 63 24.52 4.23 -35.80
CA PHE A 63 25.40 3.07 -35.63
C PHE A 63 24.62 1.86 -35.05
N PRO A 64 23.54 1.38 -35.73
CA PRO A 64 22.71 0.28 -35.23
C PRO A 64 23.49 -1.03 -34.97
N GLN A 65 24.64 -1.20 -35.63
CA GLN A 65 25.50 -2.38 -35.51
C GLN A 65 26.15 -2.54 -34.12
N VAL A 66 26.08 -1.54 -33.24
CA VAL A 66 26.72 -1.54 -31.91
C VAL A 66 25.78 -1.20 -30.75
N SER A 67 24.49 -0.96 -31.01
CA SER A 67 23.54 -0.42 -30.03
C SER A 67 22.40 -1.36 -29.60
N GLY A 68 22.22 -2.52 -30.25
CA GLY A 68 21.10 -3.43 -30.00
C GLY A 68 21.30 -4.41 -28.82
N THR A 69 20.43 -5.42 -28.71
CA THR A 69 20.62 -6.55 -27.78
C THR A 69 21.65 -7.55 -28.33
N SER A 70 22.65 -7.93 -27.53
CA SER A 70 23.71 -8.86 -27.96
C SER A 70 23.47 -10.31 -27.49
N ALA A 71 23.86 -11.28 -28.32
CA ALA A 71 24.13 -12.67 -27.95
C ALA A 71 25.64 -12.91 -28.09
N ARG A 72 26.24 -13.62 -27.14
CA ARG A 72 27.70 -13.85 -27.10
C ARG A 72 27.99 -15.33 -27.01
N TYR A 73 28.86 -15.81 -27.90
CA TYR A 73 29.41 -17.16 -27.84
C TYR A 73 30.84 -17.06 -27.35
N VAL A 74 31.16 -17.77 -26.27
CA VAL A 74 32.53 -17.90 -25.76
C VAL A 74 33.00 -19.30 -26.08
N VAL A 75 34.11 -19.41 -26.78
CA VAL A 75 34.76 -20.68 -27.10
C VAL A 75 36.11 -20.71 -26.41
N VAL A 76 36.31 -21.72 -25.56
CA VAL A 76 37.57 -21.94 -24.84
C VAL A 76 38.20 -23.24 -25.33
N ALA A 77 39.42 -23.13 -25.84
CA ALA A 77 40.22 -24.27 -26.30
C ALA A 77 40.58 -25.21 -25.14
N PRO A 78 40.79 -26.52 -25.42
CA PRO A 78 41.26 -27.47 -24.41
C PRO A 78 42.61 -27.05 -23.81
N ASP A 79 42.91 -27.54 -22.61
CA ASP A 79 44.14 -27.21 -21.87
C ASP A 79 45.41 -27.35 -22.75
N GLY A 80 46.08 -26.22 -22.99
CA GLY A 80 47.30 -26.14 -23.80
C GLY A 80 47.10 -26.08 -25.32
N GLY A 81 45.86 -26.08 -25.80
CA GLY A 81 45.48 -25.80 -27.19
C GLY A 81 45.25 -24.31 -27.46
N SER A 82 45.15 -23.95 -28.74
CA SER A 82 44.91 -22.58 -29.18
C SER A 82 43.61 -22.49 -29.98
N VAL A 83 42.84 -21.41 -29.79
CA VAL A 83 41.65 -21.18 -30.63
C VAL A 83 42.01 -20.83 -32.07
N GLN A 84 43.28 -20.52 -32.36
CA GLN A 84 43.78 -20.30 -33.73
C GLN A 84 44.12 -21.61 -34.46
N ASP A 85 44.03 -22.76 -33.80
CA ASP A 85 44.25 -24.05 -34.45
C ASP A 85 43.18 -24.30 -35.53
N ALA A 86 43.57 -24.85 -36.67
CA ALA A 86 42.68 -25.04 -37.83
C ALA A 86 41.43 -25.89 -37.52
N ASP A 87 41.55 -26.79 -36.54
CA ASP A 87 40.47 -27.65 -36.06
C ASP A 87 39.39 -26.87 -35.27
N ILE A 88 39.70 -25.64 -34.82
CA ILE A 88 38.78 -24.73 -34.12
C ILE A 88 38.40 -23.55 -35.03
N SER A 89 39.36 -22.96 -35.74
CA SER A 89 39.12 -21.77 -36.56
C SER A 89 38.20 -22.03 -37.76
N GLY A 90 38.26 -23.22 -38.36
CA GLY A 90 37.38 -23.64 -39.45
C GLY A 90 35.90 -23.69 -39.03
N PRO A 91 35.54 -24.52 -38.03
CA PRO A 91 34.18 -24.59 -37.51
C PRO A 91 33.64 -23.25 -37.00
N VAL A 92 34.48 -22.42 -36.37
CA VAL A 92 34.07 -21.07 -35.92
C VAL A 92 33.71 -20.16 -37.09
N GLY A 93 34.47 -20.18 -38.20
CA GLY A 93 34.12 -19.40 -39.39
C GLY A 93 32.82 -19.86 -40.07
N GLU A 94 32.55 -21.17 -40.06
CA GLU A 94 31.27 -21.72 -40.51
C GLU A 94 30.10 -21.24 -39.63
N ALA A 95 30.30 -21.24 -38.31
CA ALA A 95 29.31 -20.74 -37.35
C ALA A 95 29.04 -19.24 -37.52
N VAL A 96 30.06 -18.40 -37.73
CA VAL A 96 29.87 -16.96 -38.03
C VAL A 96 28.98 -16.78 -39.24
N THR A 97 29.23 -17.52 -40.32
CA THR A 97 28.41 -17.45 -41.55
C THR A 97 26.97 -17.93 -41.31
N ALA A 98 26.79 -18.96 -40.48
CA ALA A 98 25.47 -19.46 -40.11
C ALA A 98 24.70 -18.45 -39.25
N LEU A 99 25.37 -17.79 -38.31
CA LEU A 99 24.79 -16.75 -37.45
C LEU A 99 24.34 -15.53 -38.25
N GLU A 100 25.12 -15.09 -39.25
CA GLU A 100 24.74 -13.99 -40.15
C GLU A 100 23.49 -14.30 -40.98
N ALA A 101 23.20 -15.58 -41.23
CA ALA A 101 22.04 -16.01 -42.00
C ALA A 101 20.74 -16.09 -41.16
N ILE A 102 20.81 -15.89 -39.83
CA ILE A 102 19.65 -15.94 -38.94
C ILE A 102 18.82 -14.65 -39.11
N ASP A 103 17.52 -14.81 -39.31
CA ASP A 103 16.59 -13.69 -39.42
C ASP A 103 16.55 -12.84 -38.12
N GLY A 104 16.74 -11.53 -38.27
CA GLY A 104 16.81 -10.55 -37.18
C GLY A 104 18.20 -10.32 -36.57
N VAL A 105 19.27 -10.89 -37.15
CA VAL A 105 20.65 -10.56 -36.81
C VAL A 105 21.11 -9.35 -37.64
N ALA A 106 21.52 -8.28 -36.96
CA ALA A 106 22.00 -7.04 -37.55
C ALA A 106 23.47 -7.13 -38.00
N ALA A 107 24.30 -7.76 -37.16
CA ALA A 107 25.74 -7.91 -37.39
C ALA A 107 26.29 -9.07 -36.56
N VAL A 108 27.33 -9.74 -37.07
CA VAL A 108 28.13 -10.70 -36.32
C VAL A 108 29.58 -10.23 -36.34
N THR A 109 30.22 -10.23 -35.18
CA THR A 109 31.65 -9.91 -35.07
C THR A 109 32.45 -11.18 -35.28
N ASP A 110 33.18 -11.25 -36.40
CA ASP A 110 34.13 -12.33 -36.68
C ASP A 110 35.37 -12.19 -35.77
N PRO A 111 35.68 -13.17 -34.91
CA PRO A 111 36.82 -13.10 -34.01
C PRO A 111 38.18 -13.09 -34.72
N TYR A 112 38.28 -13.49 -35.99
CA TYR A 112 39.54 -13.54 -36.75
C TYR A 112 39.73 -12.35 -37.70
N SER A 113 38.83 -11.37 -37.67
CA SER A 113 38.92 -10.19 -38.54
C SER A 113 40.03 -9.23 -38.09
N ASP A 114 40.83 -8.74 -39.04
CA ASP A 114 41.88 -7.74 -38.79
C ASP A 114 41.33 -6.37 -38.33
N THR A 115 40.01 -6.15 -38.43
CA THR A 115 39.37 -4.87 -38.08
C THR A 115 38.90 -4.75 -36.62
N VAL A 116 38.90 -5.84 -35.85
CA VAL A 116 38.43 -5.85 -34.46
C VAL A 116 39.46 -6.52 -33.56
N GLU A 117 40.06 -5.74 -32.65
CA GLU A 117 41.00 -6.26 -31.66
C GLU A 117 40.25 -6.74 -30.40
N GLY A 118 40.86 -7.64 -29.61
CA GLY A 118 40.32 -8.04 -28.31
C GLY A 118 39.21 -9.11 -28.31
N THR A 119 38.87 -9.68 -29.47
CA THR A 119 37.93 -10.82 -29.62
C THR A 119 38.57 -12.17 -29.28
N ILE A 120 39.90 -12.22 -29.23
CA ILE A 120 40.73 -13.37 -28.85
C ILE A 120 41.50 -12.99 -27.59
N SER A 121 41.57 -13.90 -26.61
CA SER A 121 42.30 -13.66 -25.36
C SER A 121 43.80 -13.44 -25.60
N GLU A 122 44.47 -12.68 -24.73
CA GLU A 122 45.93 -12.47 -24.85
C GLU A 122 46.72 -13.79 -24.82
N ALA A 123 46.20 -14.80 -24.11
CA ALA A 123 46.77 -16.13 -24.04
C ALA A 123 46.48 -17.00 -25.28
N GLY A 124 45.59 -16.56 -26.18
CA GLY A 124 45.21 -17.28 -27.41
C GLY A 124 44.40 -18.56 -27.18
N ASN A 125 43.87 -18.76 -25.97
CA ASN A 125 43.14 -19.95 -25.55
C ASN A 125 41.60 -19.77 -25.57
N ALA A 126 41.10 -18.56 -25.78
CA ALA A 126 39.67 -18.28 -25.83
C ALA A 126 39.33 -17.25 -26.91
N LEU A 127 38.12 -17.34 -27.47
CA LEU A 127 37.56 -16.35 -28.38
C LEU A 127 36.11 -16.04 -28.05
N VAL A 128 35.64 -14.88 -28.54
CA VAL A 128 34.27 -14.39 -28.40
C VAL A 128 33.69 -14.06 -29.76
N ILE A 129 32.53 -14.63 -30.06
CA ILE A 129 31.68 -14.22 -31.19
C ILE A 129 30.54 -13.39 -30.62
N THR A 130 30.40 -12.14 -31.07
CA THR A 130 29.29 -11.27 -30.65
C THR A 130 28.30 -11.12 -31.79
N THR A 131 27.06 -11.52 -31.55
CA THR A 131 25.94 -11.41 -32.48
C THR A 131 25.00 -10.30 -32.01
N GLN A 132 24.83 -9.29 -32.83
CA GLN A 132 24.00 -8.13 -32.57
C GLN A 132 22.61 -8.34 -33.19
N MET A 133 21.55 -8.19 -32.41
CA MET A 133 20.16 -8.33 -32.89
C MET A 133 19.58 -6.97 -33.33
N ASP A 134 18.71 -6.98 -34.34
CA ASP A 134 17.98 -5.79 -34.85
C ASP A 134 16.96 -5.21 -33.84
N GLY A 135 16.59 -5.98 -32.82
CA GLY A 135 15.55 -5.62 -31.86
C GLY A 135 15.94 -5.87 -30.40
N SER A 136 15.01 -5.55 -29.49
CA SER A 136 15.14 -5.90 -28.08
C SER A 136 14.84 -7.38 -27.85
N ALA A 137 15.26 -7.91 -26.70
CA ALA A 137 14.96 -9.26 -26.29
C ALA A 137 13.47 -9.64 -26.48
N THR A 138 12.51 -8.76 -26.16
CA THR A 138 11.07 -9.04 -26.25
C THR A 138 10.52 -9.05 -27.68
N THR A 139 11.20 -8.37 -28.60
CA THR A 139 10.82 -8.32 -30.02
C THR A 139 11.50 -9.38 -30.87
N THR A 140 12.61 -9.95 -30.40
CA THR A 140 13.27 -11.08 -31.05
C THR A 140 12.37 -12.30 -31.06
N SER A 141 12.18 -12.89 -32.24
CA SER A 141 11.32 -14.06 -32.40
C SER A 141 11.84 -15.27 -31.61
N VAL A 142 10.92 -16.15 -31.18
CA VAL A 142 11.29 -17.42 -30.52
C VAL A 142 12.11 -18.28 -31.49
N GLU A 143 11.80 -18.24 -32.78
CA GLU A 143 12.52 -18.96 -33.83
C GLU A 143 13.99 -18.53 -33.93
N SER A 144 14.27 -17.22 -33.91
CA SER A 144 15.64 -16.69 -33.94
C SER A 144 16.43 -17.10 -32.69
N ARG A 145 15.80 -17.08 -31.51
CA ARG A 145 16.43 -17.51 -30.24
C ARG A 145 16.75 -19.00 -30.24
N ASP A 146 15.84 -19.82 -30.75
CA ASP A 146 16.05 -21.27 -30.84
C ASP A 146 17.11 -21.60 -31.91
N ALA A 147 17.18 -20.83 -33.00
CA ALA A 147 18.26 -20.93 -33.99
C ALA A 147 19.64 -20.62 -33.40
N LEU A 148 19.77 -19.54 -32.61
CA LEU A 148 21.01 -19.21 -31.90
C LEU A 148 21.47 -20.34 -30.96
N LYS A 149 20.54 -20.94 -30.21
CA LYS A 149 20.84 -22.08 -29.33
C LYS A 149 21.22 -23.35 -30.10
N ALA A 150 20.53 -23.61 -31.21
CA ALA A 150 20.85 -24.72 -32.08
C ALA A 150 22.28 -24.55 -32.63
N GLU A 151 22.66 -23.35 -33.05
CA GLU A 151 24.00 -23.07 -33.55
C GLU A 151 25.08 -23.23 -32.48
N ALA A 152 24.81 -22.84 -31.22
CA ALA A 152 25.73 -23.13 -30.12
C ALA A 152 26.00 -24.63 -29.95
N THR A 153 24.96 -25.44 -30.13
CA THR A 153 25.05 -26.91 -30.03
C THR A 153 25.81 -27.49 -31.23
N THR A 154 25.51 -27.01 -32.44
CA THR A 154 26.22 -27.40 -33.67
C THR A 154 27.72 -27.09 -33.57
N LEU A 155 28.05 -25.89 -33.10
CA LEU A 155 29.44 -25.47 -32.90
C LEU A 155 30.13 -26.35 -31.86
N GLN A 156 29.47 -26.63 -30.72
CA GLN A 156 30.01 -27.51 -29.69
C GLN A 156 30.29 -28.94 -30.20
N ASP A 157 29.43 -29.48 -31.08
CA ASP A 157 29.57 -30.81 -31.67
C ASP A 157 30.66 -30.88 -32.76
N ALA A 158 30.92 -29.76 -33.45
CA ALA A 158 31.93 -29.65 -34.50
C ALA A 158 33.35 -29.48 -33.94
N LEU A 159 33.49 -29.03 -32.69
CA LEU A 159 34.77 -28.72 -32.05
C LEU A 159 35.42 -29.95 -31.38
N PRO A 160 36.76 -29.98 -31.24
CA PRO A 160 37.47 -31.09 -30.63
C PRO A 160 37.10 -31.30 -29.15
N ALA A 161 37.19 -32.56 -28.71
CA ALA A 161 36.86 -32.94 -27.33
C ALA A 161 37.72 -32.16 -26.32
N GLY A 162 37.06 -31.56 -25.32
CA GLY A 162 37.68 -30.68 -24.33
C GLY A 162 37.49 -29.18 -24.61
N THR A 163 36.93 -28.81 -25.76
CA THR A 163 36.51 -27.43 -26.05
C THR A 163 35.17 -27.13 -25.36
N VAL A 164 35.06 -25.94 -24.77
CA VAL A 164 33.82 -25.49 -24.11
C VAL A 164 33.23 -24.33 -24.92
N VAL A 165 31.96 -24.48 -25.33
CA VAL A 165 31.17 -23.42 -25.95
C VAL A 165 30.06 -23.02 -24.99
N SER A 166 30.02 -21.73 -24.64
CA SER A 166 28.95 -21.16 -23.83
C SER A 166 28.23 -20.05 -24.59
N LEU A 167 26.90 -20.06 -24.55
CA LEU A 167 26.03 -19.05 -25.14
C LEU A 167 25.42 -18.19 -24.04
N GLY A 168 25.72 -16.91 -24.08
CA GLY A 168 25.19 -15.90 -23.16
C GLY A 168 24.94 -14.57 -23.87
N GLY A 169 25.20 -13.47 -23.17
CA GLY A 169 24.84 -12.12 -23.60
C GLY A 169 23.47 -11.67 -23.11
N ASP A 170 23.11 -10.43 -23.45
CA ASP A 170 21.90 -9.75 -22.97
C ASP A 170 20.61 -10.49 -23.33
N LEU A 171 20.60 -11.19 -24.48
CA LEU A 171 19.44 -11.94 -24.95
C LEU A 171 19.11 -13.18 -24.09
N PHE A 172 20.13 -13.80 -23.50
CA PHE A 172 20.01 -15.07 -22.75
C PHE A 172 20.21 -14.91 -21.24
N SER A 173 20.45 -13.68 -20.76
CA SER A 173 20.53 -13.36 -19.34
C SER A 173 19.17 -13.36 -18.62
N GLN A 174 18.06 -13.55 -19.35
CA GLN A 174 16.70 -13.51 -18.82
C GLN A 174 16.13 -14.92 -18.57
N SER A 175 15.89 -15.26 -17.30
CA SER A 175 15.15 -16.48 -16.92
C SER A 175 13.63 -16.23 -16.91
N LEU A 176 12.85 -17.14 -17.51
CA LEU A 176 11.39 -17.10 -17.43
C LEU A 176 10.92 -17.39 -15.99
N PRO A 177 10.01 -16.59 -15.42
CA PRO A 177 9.49 -16.84 -14.07
C PRO A 177 8.73 -18.17 -14.00
N GLY A 178 9.16 -19.07 -13.11
CA GLY A 178 8.44 -20.30 -12.76
C GLY A 178 7.88 -20.24 -11.34
N VAL A 179 6.71 -20.85 -11.10
CA VAL A 179 6.17 -21.05 -9.75
C VAL A 179 7.07 -22.06 -9.05
N THR A 180 7.70 -21.65 -7.95
CA THR A 180 8.68 -22.48 -7.26
C THR A 180 8.04 -23.33 -6.15
N VAL A 181 8.71 -24.42 -5.75
CA VAL A 181 8.21 -25.31 -4.69
C VAL A 181 8.25 -24.60 -3.33
N THR A 182 9.17 -23.66 -3.12
CA THR A 182 9.25 -22.88 -1.89
C THR A 182 8.05 -21.97 -1.65
N GLU A 183 7.41 -21.42 -2.68
CA GLU A 183 6.17 -20.65 -2.51
C GLU A 183 5.08 -21.49 -1.81
N ALA A 184 4.98 -22.77 -2.16
CA ALA A 184 4.04 -23.69 -1.53
C ALA A 184 4.37 -23.90 -0.04
N ILE A 185 5.64 -23.86 0.35
CA ILE A 185 6.06 -23.96 1.77
C ILE A 185 5.55 -22.75 2.54
N GLY A 186 5.74 -21.53 2.03
CA GLY A 186 5.22 -20.31 2.64
C GLY A 186 3.70 -20.37 2.86
N LEU A 187 2.98 -20.88 1.85
CA LEU A 187 1.53 -21.08 1.92
C LEU A 187 1.11 -22.14 2.95
N VAL A 188 1.87 -23.25 3.06
CA VAL A 188 1.63 -24.29 4.07
C VAL A 188 1.87 -23.76 5.47
N VAL A 189 2.94 -23.00 5.69
CA VAL A 189 3.20 -22.36 6.99
C VAL A 189 2.08 -21.37 7.33
N ALA A 190 1.65 -20.55 6.38
CA ALA A 190 0.52 -19.66 6.55
C ALA A 190 -0.75 -20.42 6.94
N LEU A 191 -1.06 -21.52 6.26
CA LEU A 191 -2.20 -22.39 6.59
C LEU A 191 -2.09 -22.94 8.02
N VAL A 192 -0.93 -23.43 8.45
CA VAL A 192 -0.71 -23.94 9.82
C VAL A 192 -0.97 -22.83 10.84
N VAL A 193 -0.41 -21.64 10.63
CA VAL A 193 -0.61 -20.48 11.54
C VAL A 193 -2.08 -20.07 11.59
N LEU A 194 -2.77 -20.02 10.45
CA LEU A 194 -4.20 -19.71 10.37
C LEU A 194 -5.05 -20.76 11.11
N VAL A 195 -4.75 -22.05 10.94
CA VAL A 195 -5.43 -23.14 11.66
C VAL A 195 -5.24 -23.01 13.17
N LEU A 196 -4.03 -22.69 13.63
CA LEU A 196 -3.75 -22.44 15.05
C LEU A 196 -4.46 -21.19 15.58
N THR A 197 -4.58 -20.16 14.74
CA THR A 197 -5.20 -18.89 15.11
C THR A 197 -6.71 -19.02 15.29
N PHE A 198 -7.37 -19.64 14.32
CA PHE A 198 -8.84 -19.77 14.26
C PHE A 198 -9.39 -21.06 14.86
N GLY A 199 -8.57 -22.10 15.04
CA GLY A 199 -9.00 -23.40 15.55
C GLY A 199 -9.96 -24.16 14.61
N SER A 200 -9.99 -23.81 13.32
CA SER A 200 -10.88 -24.42 12.32
C SER A 200 -10.26 -24.35 10.92
N PHE A 201 -10.21 -25.48 10.22
CA PHE A 201 -9.74 -25.55 8.82
C PHE A 201 -10.60 -24.73 7.87
N LEU A 202 -11.92 -24.68 8.09
CA LEU A 202 -12.81 -23.87 7.26
C LEU A 202 -12.51 -22.38 7.41
N ALA A 203 -12.24 -21.93 8.64
CA ALA A 203 -11.86 -20.55 8.92
C ALA A 203 -10.50 -20.19 8.33
N ALA A 204 -9.53 -21.11 8.41
CA ALA A 204 -8.19 -20.93 7.87
C ALA A 204 -8.13 -20.97 6.32
N GLY A 205 -9.01 -21.75 5.68
CA GLY A 205 -9.05 -21.84 4.22
C GLY A 205 -9.58 -20.57 3.54
N MET A 206 -10.46 -19.81 4.19
CA MET A 206 -11.07 -18.61 3.58
C MET A 206 -10.03 -17.52 3.24
N PRO A 207 -9.13 -17.07 4.14
CA PRO A 207 -8.08 -16.11 3.78
C PRO A 207 -7.20 -16.58 2.63
N LEU A 208 -6.89 -17.88 2.60
CA LEU A 208 -6.04 -18.46 1.57
C LEU A 208 -6.70 -18.40 0.19
N VAL A 209 -7.96 -18.80 0.11
CA VAL A 209 -8.74 -18.76 -1.14
C VAL A 209 -8.87 -17.33 -1.65
N THR A 210 -9.15 -16.36 -0.77
CA THR A 210 -9.27 -14.95 -1.17
C THR A 210 -7.94 -14.38 -1.65
N ALA A 211 -6.83 -14.73 -0.99
CA ALA A 211 -5.51 -14.27 -1.38
C ALA A 211 -5.07 -14.86 -2.72
N LEU A 212 -5.25 -16.17 -2.93
CA LEU A 212 -4.92 -16.84 -4.19
C LEU A 212 -5.74 -16.30 -5.36
N LEU A 213 -7.03 -16.02 -5.16
CA LEU A 213 -7.86 -15.39 -6.19
C LEU A 213 -7.41 -13.96 -6.50
N GLY A 214 -7.01 -13.19 -5.48
CA GLY A 214 -6.49 -11.84 -5.66
C GLY A 214 -5.18 -11.81 -6.42
N VAL A 215 -4.26 -12.72 -6.10
CA VAL A 215 -3.01 -12.93 -6.83
C VAL A 215 -3.28 -13.31 -8.28
N ALA A 216 -4.13 -14.31 -8.53
CA ALA A 216 -4.43 -14.76 -9.89
C ALA A 216 -5.01 -13.63 -10.75
N LEU A 217 -5.89 -12.81 -10.17
CA LEU A 217 -6.47 -11.65 -10.85
C LEU A 217 -5.45 -10.53 -11.05
N SER A 218 -4.59 -10.27 -10.06
CA SER A 218 -3.51 -9.29 -10.17
C SER A 218 -2.51 -9.69 -11.27
N MET A 219 -2.10 -10.96 -11.31
CA MET A 219 -1.22 -11.48 -12.37
C MET A 219 -1.87 -11.35 -13.73
N SER A 220 -3.16 -11.73 -13.85
CA SER A 220 -3.90 -11.58 -15.11
C SER A 220 -3.97 -10.12 -15.56
N ALA A 221 -4.22 -9.18 -14.64
CA ALA A 221 -4.23 -7.76 -14.93
C ALA A 221 -2.85 -7.24 -15.37
N ILE A 222 -1.78 -7.70 -14.73
CA ILE A 222 -0.39 -7.36 -15.10
C ILE A 222 -0.06 -7.88 -16.50
N PHE A 223 -0.37 -9.14 -16.80
CA PHE A 223 -0.13 -9.71 -18.13
C PHE A 223 -0.97 -9.02 -19.22
N ILE A 224 -2.21 -8.62 -18.93
CA ILE A 224 -2.99 -7.78 -19.85
C ILE A 224 -2.31 -6.41 -20.05
N ALA A 225 -1.77 -5.83 -18.99
CA ALA A 225 -1.11 -4.52 -19.04
C ALA A 225 0.18 -4.52 -19.88
N THR A 226 0.84 -5.67 -20.06
CA THR A 226 2.03 -5.81 -20.95
C THR A 226 1.74 -5.38 -22.38
N ARG A 227 0.47 -5.43 -22.83
CA ARG A 227 0.07 -4.95 -24.15
C ARG A 227 0.18 -3.44 -24.31
N PHE A 228 0.10 -2.68 -23.22
CA PHE A 228 0.02 -1.22 -23.23
C PHE A 228 1.30 -0.55 -22.71
N ALA A 229 2.09 -1.25 -21.89
CA ALA A 229 3.33 -0.74 -21.33
C ALA A 229 4.34 -1.88 -21.13
N SER A 230 5.64 -1.57 -21.16
CA SER A 230 6.68 -2.52 -20.77
C SER A 230 6.62 -2.75 -19.25
N ILE A 231 6.67 -4.02 -18.87
CA ILE A 231 6.60 -4.45 -17.46
C ILE A 231 7.76 -5.39 -17.20
N SER A 232 8.57 -5.06 -16.18
CA SER A 232 9.68 -5.91 -15.75
C SER A 232 9.20 -7.22 -15.11
N SER A 233 9.98 -8.29 -15.27
CA SER A 233 9.72 -9.61 -14.68
C SER A 233 9.65 -9.59 -13.16
N THR A 234 10.25 -8.59 -12.50
CA THR A 234 10.15 -8.39 -11.05
C THR A 234 8.72 -7.94 -10.63
N THR A 235 7.98 -7.28 -11.52
CA THR A 235 6.65 -6.73 -11.18
C THR A 235 5.61 -7.81 -10.86
N PRO A 236 5.41 -8.87 -11.67
CA PRO A 236 4.53 -9.99 -11.32
C PRO A 236 4.89 -10.66 -9.99
N LEU A 237 6.18 -10.85 -9.71
CA LEU A 237 6.65 -11.53 -8.51
C LEU A 237 6.43 -10.67 -7.25
N LEU A 238 6.67 -9.36 -7.34
CA LEU A 238 6.28 -8.43 -6.27
C LEU A 238 4.77 -8.41 -6.04
N ALA A 239 3.97 -8.43 -7.11
CA ALA A 239 2.51 -8.47 -7.00
C ALA A 239 2.01 -9.78 -6.37
N LEU A 240 2.63 -10.91 -6.68
CA LEU A 240 2.37 -12.20 -6.04
C LEU A 240 2.69 -12.14 -4.54
N MET A 241 3.90 -11.72 -4.20
CA MET A 241 4.40 -11.66 -2.83
C MET A 241 3.56 -10.71 -1.95
N LEU A 242 3.27 -9.50 -2.45
CA LEU A 242 2.43 -8.53 -1.76
C LEU A 242 0.95 -8.96 -1.74
N GLY A 243 0.44 -9.48 -2.86
CA GLY A 243 -0.95 -9.93 -2.98
C GLY A 243 -1.28 -11.07 -2.01
N LEU A 244 -0.35 -12.01 -1.82
CA LEU A 244 -0.47 -13.07 -0.82
C LEU A 244 -0.44 -12.50 0.60
N ALA A 245 0.59 -11.73 0.95
CA ALA A 245 0.75 -11.20 2.31
C ALA A 245 -0.44 -10.34 2.73
N VAL A 246 -0.75 -9.32 1.92
CA VAL A 246 -1.82 -8.35 2.18
C VAL A 246 -3.20 -9.01 2.09
N GLY A 247 -3.42 -9.87 1.10
CA GLY A 247 -4.70 -10.55 0.90
C GLY A 247 -5.07 -11.49 2.05
N ILE A 248 -4.09 -12.25 2.57
CA ILE A 248 -4.31 -13.13 3.73
C ILE A 248 -4.64 -12.28 4.97
N ASP A 249 -3.87 -11.23 5.21
CA ASP A 249 -4.01 -10.38 6.40
C ASP A 249 -5.36 -9.67 6.47
N TYR A 250 -5.80 -9.09 5.35
CA TYR A 250 -7.08 -8.37 5.30
C TYR A 250 -8.28 -9.29 5.53
N ALA A 251 -8.25 -10.49 4.96
CA ALA A 251 -9.26 -11.50 5.24
C ALA A 251 -9.19 -12.00 6.70
N LEU A 252 -7.98 -12.21 7.23
CA LEU A 252 -7.73 -12.63 8.61
C LEU A 252 -8.36 -11.67 9.63
N PHE A 253 -8.18 -10.35 9.48
CA PHE A 253 -8.78 -9.37 10.41
C PHE A 253 -10.30 -9.37 10.38
N ILE A 254 -10.91 -9.39 9.18
CA ILE A 254 -12.38 -9.42 9.04
C ILE A 254 -12.94 -10.71 9.64
N ILE A 255 -12.34 -11.86 9.35
CA ILE A 255 -12.79 -13.17 9.85
C ILE A 255 -12.57 -13.28 11.36
N SER A 256 -11.45 -12.78 11.89
CA SER A 256 -11.20 -12.77 13.34
C SER A 256 -12.25 -11.94 14.08
N ARG A 257 -12.59 -10.75 13.55
CA ARG A 257 -13.64 -9.90 14.13
C ARG A 257 -15.01 -10.58 14.10
N HIS A 258 -15.34 -11.22 12.98
CA HIS A 258 -16.57 -12.00 12.83
C HIS A 258 -16.65 -13.17 13.83
N GLN A 259 -15.56 -13.92 14.01
CA GLN A 259 -15.51 -15.01 14.99
C GLN A 259 -15.67 -14.51 16.42
N ASP A 260 -15.03 -13.41 16.79
CA ASP A 260 -15.17 -12.83 18.13
C ASP A 260 -16.61 -12.36 18.41
N GLN A 261 -17.29 -11.81 17.41
CA GLN A 261 -18.70 -11.45 17.49
C GLN A 261 -19.63 -12.67 17.58
N LEU A 262 -19.34 -13.74 16.84
CA LEU A 262 -20.08 -15.01 16.95
C LEU A 262 -19.91 -15.67 18.33
N LYS A 263 -18.71 -15.60 18.93
CA LYS A 263 -18.47 -16.07 20.31
C LYS A 263 -19.36 -15.35 21.32
N GLN A 264 -19.66 -14.07 21.09
CA GLN A 264 -20.55 -13.26 21.93
C GLN A 264 -22.05 -13.53 21.67
N GLY A 265 -22.39 -14.49 20.79
CA GLY A 265 -23.77 -14.88 20.50
C GLY A 265 -24.47 -14.05 19.43
N MET A 266 -23.75 -13.20 18.70
CA MET A 266 -24.31 -12.39 17.60
C MET A 266 -24.75 -13.27 16.43
N ALA A 267 -25.87 -12.91 15.77
CA ALA A 267 -26.32 -13.60 14.56
C ALA A 267 -25.30 -13.46 13.41
N PRO A 268 -25.09 -14.48 12.57
CA PRO A 268 -24.05 -14.47 11.54
C PRO A 268 -24.15 -13.31 10.54
N GLU A 269 -25.37 -12.96 10.10
CA GLU A 269 -25.58 -11.84 9.18
C GLU A 269 -25.15 -10.51 9.80
N GLU A 270 -25.59 -10.25 11.03
CA GLU A 270 -25.27 -9.01 11.75
C GLU A 270 -23.77 -8.94 12.08
N SER A 271 -23.18 -10.08 12.45
CA SER A 271 -21.75 -10.21 12.69
C SER A 271 -20.94 -9.92 11.43
N ALA A 272 -21.29 -10.50 10.27
CA ALA A 272 -20.59 -10.22 9.02
C ALA A 272 -20.69 -8.74 8.62
N ALA A 273 -21.85 -8.13 8.79
CA ALA A 273 -22.06 -6.71 8.51
C ALA A 273 -21.23 -5.80 9.43
N ARG A 274 -21.20 -6.07 10.75
CA ARG A 274 -20.38 -5.31 11.71
C ARG A 274 -18.89 -5.54 11.53
N ALA A 275 -18.46 -6.76 11.25
CA ALA A 275 -17.06 -7.07 10.95
C ALA A 275 -16.57 -6.30 9.72
N THR A 276 -17.36 -6.30 8.63
CA THR A 276 -17.05 -5.52 7.41
C THR A 276 -17.05 -4.01 7.67
N ALA A 277 -17.92 -3.53 8.55
CA ALA A 277 -17.98 -2.10 8.89
C ALA A 277 -16.82 -1.59 9.75
N THR A 278 -16.27 -2.46 10.62
CA THR A 278 -15.24 -2.11 11.61
C THR A 278 -13.86 -2.58 11.16
N ALA A 279 -13.63 -3.90 11.07
CA ALA A 279 -12.37 -4.42 10.56
C ALA A 279 -12.18 -4.06 9.07
N GLY A 280 -13.26 -4.07 8.27
CA GLY A 280 -13.17 -3.70 6.86
C GLY A 280 -12.87 -2.22 6.61
N SER A 281 -13.26 -1.30 7.51
CA SER A 281 -12.86 0.11 7.37
C SER A 281 -11.39 0.33 7.70
N ALA A 282 -10.86 -0.39 8.69
CA ALA A 282 -9.42 -0.47 8.93
C ALA A 282 -8.67 -1.05 7.71
N VAL A 283 -9.20 -2.11 7.08
CA VAL A 283 -8.64 -2.70 5.84
C VAL A 283 -8.62 -1.71 4.68
N VAL A 284 -9.69 -0.93 4.47
CA VAL A 284 -9.71 0.11 3.42
C VAL A 284 -8.63 1.16 3.67
N PHE A 285 -8.49 1.59 4.93
CA PHE A 285 -7.51 2.61 5.27
C PHE A 285 -6.07 2.09 5.10
N ALA A 286 -5.79 0.93 5.66
CA ALA A 286 -4.58 0.15 5.48
C ALA A 286 -4.20 0.02 3.99
N GLY A 287 -5.09 -0.56 3.19
CA GLY A 287 -4.88 -0.75 1.77
C GLY A 287 -4.68 0.56 1.02
N LEU A 288 -5.41 1.63 1.36
CA LEU A 288 -5.19 2.95 0.78
C LEU A 288 -3.80 3.49 1.11
N THR A 289 -3.30 3.31 2.33
CA THR A 289 -1.94 3.75 2.68
C THR A 289 -0.87 3.01 1.87
N VAL A 290 -1.02 1.70 1.69
CA VAL A 290 -0.13 0.89 0.84
C VAL A 290 -0.22 1.34 -0.62
N ILE A 291 -1.43 1.53 -1.14
CA ILE A 291 -1.68 2.00 -2.52
C ILE A 291 -1.01 3.34 -2.76
N ILE A 292 -1.15 4.31 -1.84
CA ILE A 292 -0.53 5.62 -2.02
C ILE A 292 1.00 5.52 -1.91
N ALA A 293 1.53 4.69 -1.01
CA ALA A 293 2.97 4.48 -0.88
C ALA A 293 3.58 3.89 -2.17
N LEU A 294 2.92 2.89 -2.75
CA LEU A 294 3.32 2.25 -4.01
C LEU A 294 3.14 3.18 -5.21
N ALA A 295 2.02 3.90 -5.29
CA ALA A 295 1.81 4.93 -6.29
C ALA A 295 2.82 6.08 -6.15
N GLY A 296 3.32 6.33 -4.95
CA GLY A 296 4.37 7.30 -4.64
C GLY A 296 5.69 7.03 -5.36
N LEU A 297 5.95 5.81 -5.83
CA LEU A 297 7.11 5.51 -6.69
C LEU A 297 7.07 6.34 -7.99
N SER A 298 5.90 6.75 -8.45
CA SER A 298 5.76 7.66 -9.61
C SER A 298 6.42 9.02 -9.40
N VAL A 299 6.56 9.47 -8.15
CA VAL A 299 7.17 10.75 -7.81
C VAL A 299 8.68 10.73 -8.06
N ALA A 300 9.31 9.54 -8.11
CA ALA A 300 10.71 9.41 -8.47
C ALA A 300 10.99 9.79 -9.94
N GLY A 301 9.96 9.86 -10.80
CA GLY A 301 10.11 10.23 -12.21
C GLY A 301 10.74 9.13 -13.08
N ILE A 302 10.88 7.91 -12.54
CA ILE A 302 11.51 6.78 -13.23
C ILE A 302 10.42 5.88 -13.84
N PRO A 303 10.37 5.68 -15.17
CA PRO A 303 9.25 4.99 -15.82
C PRO A 303 8.99 3.58 -15.31
N PHE A 304 10.03 2.74 -15.22
CA PHE A 304 9.86 1.35 -14.79
C PHE A 304 9.44 1.24 -13.31
N LEU A 305 9.91 2.14 -12.44
CA LEU A 305 9.42 2.21 -11.04
C LEU A 305 7.96 2.66 -10.97
N THR A 306 7.57 3.57 -11.86
CA THR A 306 6.19 4.05 -11.96
C THR A 306 5.25 2.93 -12.37
N THR A 307 5.58 2.18 -13.43
CA THR A 307 4.76 1.06 -13.91
C THR A 307 4.68 -0.04 -12.86
N MET A 308 5.82 -0.41 -12.25
CA MET A 308 5.88 -1.39 -11.18
C MET A 308 5.07 -0.95 -9.95
N GLY A 309 5.21 0.29 -9.50
CA GLY A 309 4.48 0.84 -8.36
C GLY A 309 2.97 0.90 -8.59
N ILE A 310 2.53 1.33 -9.77
CA ILE A 310 1.11 1.35 -10.14
C ILE A 310 0.54 -0.07 -10.26
N ALA A 311 1.27 -1.00 -10.87
CA ALA A 311 0.86 -2.40 -10.98
C ALA A 311 0.71 -3.05 -9.61
N ALA A 312 1.68 -2.87 -8.71
CA ALA A 312 1.63 -3.36 -7.34
C ALA A 312 0.48 -2.72 -6.55
N ALA A 313 0.27 -1.40 -6.69
CA ALA A 313 -0.87 -0.70 -6.09
C ALA A 313 -2.22 -1.24 -6.60
N GLY A 314 -2.32 -1.56 -7.90
CA GLY A 314 -3.48 -2.21 -8.49
C GLY A 314 -3.75 -3.60 -7.89
N GLY A 315 -2.70 -4.40 -7.69
CA GLY A 315 -2.79 -5.70 -7.01
C GLY A 315 -3.32 -5.58 -5.58
N VAL A 316 -2.83 -4.60 -4.81
CA VAL A 316 -3.33 -4.32 -3.46
C VAL A 316 -4.78 -3.83 -3.50
N ALA A 317 -5.15 -2.97 -4.44
CA ALA A 317 -6.53 -2.52 -4.61
C ALA A 317 -7.49 -3.69 -4.90
N ILE A 318 -7.07 -4.63 -5.75
CA ILE A 318 -7.80 -5.87 -6.01
C ILE A 318 -7.96 -6.67 -4.71
N ALA A 319 -6.89 -6.84 -3.93
CA ALA A 319 -6.93 -7.55 -2.66
C ALA A 319 -7.91 -6.90 -1.66
N VAL A 320 -7.94 -5.57 -1.55
CA VAL A 320 -8.91 -4.83 -0.71
C VAL A 320 -10.34 -5.07 -1.20
N VAL A 321 -10.61 -4.97 -2.50
CA VAL A 321 -11.95 -5.18 -3.06
C VAL A 321 -12.42 -6.61 -2.81
N ILE A 322 -11.55 -7.61 -2.95
CA ILE A 322 -11.83 -9.01 -2.63
C ILE A 322 -12.10 -9.17 -1.13
N ALA A 323 -11.28 -8.58 -0.26
CA ALA A 323 -11.46 -8.67 1.19
C ALA A 323 -12.81 -8.09 1.65
N LEU A 324 -13.32 -7.04 0.98
CA LEU A 324 -14.59 -6.40 1.32
C LEU A 324 -15.82 -7.04 0.67
N THR A 325 -15.64 -7.88 -0.35
CA THR A 325 -16.76 -8.47 -1.12
C THR A 325 -16.76 -9.99 -1.11
N LEU A 326 -15.65 -10.64 -1.43
CA LEU A 326 -15.59 -12.09 -1.43
C LEU A 326 -15.54 -12.65 -0.01
N THR A 327 -14.80 -12.03 0.91
CA THR A 327 -14.71 -12.52 2.30
C THR A 327 -16.08 -12.55 2.99
N PRO A 328 -16.92 -11.48 2.98
CA PRO A 328 -18.25 -11.56 3.58
C PRO A 328 -19.19 -12.53 2.85
N ALA A 329 -18.98 -12.79 1.55
CA ALA A 329 -19.72 -13.83 0.82
C ALA A 329 -19.34 -15.24 1.31
N LEU A 330 -18.04 -15.51 1.51
CA LEU A 330 -17.56 -16.77 2.08
C LEU A 330 -18.07 -16.97 3.53
N LEU A 331 -18.14 -15.90 4.32
CA LEU A 331 -18.80 -15.92 5.63
C LEU A 331 -20.28 -16.32 5.53
N GLY A 332 -20.98 -15.85 4.49
CA GLY A 332 -22.36 -16.26 4.15
C GLY A 332 -22.52 -17.75 3.91
N PHE A 333 -21.58 -18.38 3.19
CA PHE A 333 -21.57 -19.83 2.97
C PHE A 333 -21.29 -20.63 4.25
N ALA A 334 -20.44 -20.11 5.13
CA ALA A 334 -20.04 -20.79 6.35
C ALA A 334 -21.08 -20.64 7.47
N GLY A 335 -21.70 -19.46 7.60
CA GLY A 335 -22.73 -19.16 8.61
C GLY A 335 -22.28 -19.51 10.03
N GLU A 336 -23.13 -20.23 10.77
CA GLU A 336 -22.86 -20.68 12.14
C GLU A 336 -21.70 -21.68 12.28
N ARG A 337 -21.21 -22.26 11.19
CA ARG A 337 -20.10 -23.24 11.24
C ARG A 337 -18.77 -22.61 11.68
N LEU A 338 -18.67 -21.27 11.64
CA LEU A 338 -17.51 -20.52 12.12
C LEU A 338 -17.54 -20.22 13.61
N ARG A 339 -18.65 -20.53 14.31
CA ARG A 339 -18.75 -20.32 15.75
C ARG A 339 -17.69 -21.18 16.46
N PRO A 340 -16.73 -20.57 17.17
CA PRO A 340 -15.66 -21.31 17.82
C PRO A 340 -16.24 -22.23 18.89
N LYS A 341 -15.81 -23.49 18.92
CA LYS A 341 -16.23 -24.45 19.96
C LYS A 341 -15.64 -24.02 21.30
N GLU A 342 -16.47 -23.82 22.32
CA GLU A 342 -16.03 -23.57 23.69
C GLU A 342 -15.07 -24.67 24.15
N ARG A 343 -13.89 -24.29 24.68
CA ARG A 343 -12.94 -25.26 25.24
C ARG A 343 -13.58 -25.92 26.46
N LYS A 344 -13.54 -27.26 26.52
CA LYS A 344 -14.07 -28.08 27.64
C LYS A 344 -13.60 -27.61 29.03
N ALA A 345 -12.42 -26.99 29.13
CA ALA A 345 -11.87 -26.45 30.37
C ALA A 345 -12.61 -25.19 30.89
N GLU A 346 -13.02 -24.27 30.01
CA GLU A 346 -13.84 -23.11 30.40
C GLU A 346 -15.24 -23.53 30.84
N LYS A 347 -15.79 -24.57 30.20
CA LYS A 347 -17.06 -25.18 30.60
C LYS A 347 -16.99 -25.84 31.98
N ALA A 348 -15.85 -26.44 32.33
CA ALA A 348 -15.62 -26.99 33.65
C ALA A 348 -15.46 -25.90 34.72
N ALA A 349 -14.73 -24.82 34.41
CA ALA A 349 -14.54 -23.67 35.30
C ALA A 349 -15.83 -22.86 35.54
N ALA A 350 -16.62 -22.60 34.49
CA ALA A 350 -17.92 -21.94 34.61
C ALA A 350 -18.94 -22.78 35.38
N LYS A 351 -18.88 -24.12 35.24
CA LYS A 351 -19.72 -25.05 35.98
C LYS A 351 -19.29 -25.17 37.45
N GLN A 352 -18.00 -25.06 37.76
CA GLN A 352 -17.48 -24.96 39.12
C GLN A 352 -17.86 -23.62 39.78
N ALA A 353 -17.68 -22.49 39.09
CA ALA A 353 -18.09 -21.17 39.59
C ALA A 353 -19.61 -21.05 39.80
N GLY A 354 -20.41 -21.70 38.96
CA GLY A 354 -21.86 -21.83 39.15
C GLY A 354 -22.24 -22.72 40.33
N ALA A 355 -21.50 -23.81 40.58
CA ALA A 355 -21.71 -24.69 41.72
C ALA A 355 -21.30 -24.03 43.06
N GLU A 356 -20.24 -23.21 43.05
CA GLU A 356 -19.75 -22.47 44.22
C GLU A 356 -20.71 -21.33 44.61
N LYS A 357 -21.30 -20.64 43.62
CA LYS A 357 -22.39 -19.67 43.86
C LYS A 357 -23.63 -20.34 44.43
N ALA A 358 -24.04 -21.50 43.90
CA ALA A 358 -25.20 -22.24 44.41
C ALA A 358 -25.00 -22.76 45.85
N ALA A 359 -23.76 -23.11 46.22
CA ALA A 359 -23.39 -23.51 47.58
C ALA A 359 -23.38 -22.33 48.58
N SER A 360 -23.05 -21.11 48.12
CA SER A 360 -23.03 -19.90 48.97
C SER A 360 -24.41 -19.32 49.30
N THR A 361 -25.44 -19.66 48.53
CA THR A 361 -26.84 -19.24 48.76
C THR A 361 -27.63 -20.15 49.71
N GLY A 362 -27.00 -21.19 50.26
CA GLY A 362 -27.67 -22.24 51.05
C GLY A 362 -27.48 -22.17 52.57
N ALA A 363 -26.82 -21.15 53.14
CA ALA A 363 -26.58 -21.09 54.59
C ALA A 363 -26.76 -19.68 55.17
N HIS A 364 -27.50 -19.64 56.28
CA HIS A 364 -27.89 -18.50 57.13
C HIS A 364 -29.10 -17.67 56.70
N ALA A 365 -30.27 -18.13 57.14
CA ALA A 365 -31.39 -17.27 57.48
C ALA A 365 -31.19 -16.73 58.90
N ASP A 366 -31.05 -15.42 59.03
CA ASP A 366 -31.09 -14.69 60.31
C ASP A 366 -32.20 -13.61 60.17
N PRO A 367 -33.26 -13.62 60.99
CA PRO A 367 -34.40 -12.72 60.80
C PRO A 367 -34.32 -11.53 61.75
N ASP A 368 -33.40 -10.59 61.51
CA ASP A 368 -33.54 -9.21 61.99
C ASP A 368 -32.50 -8.28 61.37
N ALA A 369 -32.90 -7.50 60.36
CA ALA A 369 -32.22 -6.27 59.95
C ALA A 369 -33.14 -5.46 59.02
N THR A 370 -33.61 -4.33 59.53
CA THR A 370 -34.38 -3.29 58.84
C THR A 370 -33.50 -2.43 57.92
N GLU A 371 -34.12 -1.99 56.81
CA GLU A 371 -33.90 -0.74 56.06
C GLU A 371 -32.45 -0.30 55.72
N ASP A 372 -32.01 -0.58 54.49
CA ASP A 372 -31.78 0.42 53.43
C ASP A 372 -31.14 -0.26 52.20
N ALA A 373 -31.90 -0.44 51.13
CA ALA A 373 -31.39 -0.96 49.87
C ALA A 373 -31.89 -0.09 48.72
N THR A 374 -31.12 0.94 48.39
CA THR A 374 -31.15 1.61 47.09
C THR A 374 -31.01 0.57 45.97
N ALA A 375 -31.99 0.52 45.08
CA ALA A 375 -31.98 -0.31 43.88
C ALA A 375 -30.75 0.00 43.00
N PRO A 376 -30.04 -1.00 42.46
CA PRO A 376 -28.96 -0.77 41.52
C PRO A 376 -29.54 -0.28 40.18
N SER A 377 -28.99 0.82 39.65
CA SER A 377 -29.34 1.36 38.34
C SER A 377 -29.11 0.34 37.22
N PRO A 378 -30.03 0.20 36.24
CA PRO A 378 -29.84 -0.65 35.08
C PRO A 378 -28.86 0.06 34.12
N GLY A 379 -27.60 -0.38 34.10
CA GLY A 379 -26.58 0.17 33.19
C GLY A 379 -25.14 -0.29 33.42
N ALA A 380 -24.82 -0.93 34.54
CA ALA A 380 -23.47 -1.46 34.77
C ALA A 380 -23.28 -2.81 34.06
N HIS A 381 -22.62 -2.79 32.89
CA HIS A 381 -22.14 -4.02 32.26
C HIS A 381 -21.19 -4.76 33.22
N PRO A 382 -21.38 -6.08 33.47
CA PRO A 382 -20.47 -6.84 34.32
C PRO A 382 -19.06 -6.77 33.75
N HIS A 383 -18.13 -6.23 34.54
CA HIS A 383 -16.73 -6.09 34.16
C HIS A 383 -16.12 -7.48 33.96
N ALA A 384 -15.91 -7.87 32.70
CA ALA A 384 -15.21 -9.10 32.35
C ALA A 384 -13.74 -8.98 32.80
N GLU A 385 -13.34 -9.77 33.79
CA GLU A 385 -11.94 -9.90 34.20
C GLU A 385 -11.09 -10.39 33.01
N VAL A 386 -10.02 -9.66 32.71
CA VAL A 386 -9.10 -10.00 31.62
C VAL A 386 -8.32 -11.29 31.99
N PRO A 387 -8.42 -12.38 31.21
CA PRO A 387 -7.76 -13.65 31.53
C PRO A 387 -6.23 -13.52 31.71
N ARG A 388 -5.64 -14.35 32.57
CA ARG A 388 -4.17 -14.46 32.73
C ARG A 388 -3.57 -15.16 31.51
N GLY A 389 -2.71 -14.48 30.73
CA GLY A 389 -2.08 -15.03 29.52
C GLY A 389 -0.72 -14.41 29.19
N PHE A 390 0.03 -15.06 28.29
CA PHE A 390 1.40 -14.67 27.87
C PHE A 390 1.51 -13.19 27.48
N PHE A 391 0.60 -12.70 26.62
CA PHE A 391 0.60 -11.31 26.14
C PHE A 391 0.43 -10.27 27.26
N ARG A 392 -0.31 -10.61 28.32
CA ARG A 392 -0.45 -9.74 29.50
C ARG A 392 0.84 -9.67 30.29
N GLY A 393 1.53 -10.80 30.43
CA GLY A 393 2.88 -10.86 31.04
C GLY A 393 3.88 -10.02 30.24
N TRP A 394 3.88 -10.17 28.92
CA TRP A 394 4.74 -9.42 28.00
C TRP A 394 4.54 -7.91 28.14
N VAL A 395 3.32 -7.40 27.97
CA VAL A 395 3.04 -5.96 28.11
C VAL A 395 3.44 -5.44 29.47
N ARG A 396 3.14 -6.18 30.54
CA ARG A 396 3.47 -5.73 31.89
C ARG A 396 4.98 -5.61 32.10
N VAL A 397 5.78 -6.51 31.52
CA VAL A 397 7.25 -6.41 31.58
C VAL A 397 7.71 -5.16 30.82
N VAL A 398 7.22 -5.00 29.58
CA VAL A 398 7.53 -3.86 28.70
C VAL A 398 7.18 -2.51 29.35
N THR A 399 6.02 -2.42 30.01
CA THR A 399 5.52 -1.18 30.62
C THR A 399 6.01 -0.96 32.05
N ARG A 400 6.62 -1.97 32.71
CA ARG A 400 7.20 -1.82 34.06
C ARG A 400 8.39 -0.88 34.09
N PHE A 401 9.23 -0.91 33.05
CA PHE A 401 10.41 -0.06 32.90
C PHE A 401 10.47 0.58 31.51
N PRO A 402 9.52 1.48 31.17
CA PRO A 402 9.31 1.92 29.79
C PRO A 402 10.54 2.63 29.19
N ILE A 403 11.26 3.43 29.98
CA ILE A 403 12.47 4.14 29.50
C ILE A 403 13.59 3.16 29.15
N LEU A 404 13.84 2.17 30.01
CA LEU A 404 14.86 1.15 29.76
C LEU A 404 14.52 0.34 28.51
N THR A 405 13.25 -0.04 28.36
CA THR A 405 12.77 -0.75 27.18
C THR A 405 12.97 0.07 25.90
N ILE A 406 12.62 1.37 25.92
CA ILE A 406 12.81 2.27 24.77
C ILE A 406 14.29 2.35 24.39
N VAL A 407 15.17 2.63 25.35
CA VAL A 407 16.62 2.77 25.09
C VAL A 407 17.21 1.45 24.58
N ALA A 408 16.83 0.32 25.17
CA ALA A 408 17.29 -0.99 24.74
C ALA A 408 16.85 -1.31 23.30
N VAL A 409 15.57 -1.09 22.98
CA VAL A 409 15.05 -1.33 21.63
C VAL A 409 15.71 -0.41 20.60
N VAL A 410 15.78 0.89 20.87
CA VAL A 410 16.43 1.86 19.97
C VAL A 410 17.92 1.53 19.79
N GLY A 411 18.62 1.13 20.86
CA GLY A 411 20.02 0.73 20.80
C GLY A 411 20.24 -0.53 19.96
N VAL A 412 19.40 -1.56 20.15
CA VAL A 412 19.48 -2.81 19.38
C VAL A 412 19.18 -2.56 17.90
N LEU A 413 18.13 -1.81 17.57
CA LEU A 413 17.78 -1.50 16.19
C LEU A 413 18.80 -0.56 15.53
N GLY A 414 19.34 0.40 16.28
CA GLY A 414 20.44 1.25 15.82
C GLY A 414 21.68 0.43 15.49
N MET A 415 22.04 -0.55 16.33
CA MET A 415 23.16 -1.46 16.07
C MET A 415 22.89 -2.36 14.86
N ALA A 416 21.68 -2.90 14.74
CA ALA A 416 21.26 -3.71 13.59
C ALA A 416 21.26 -2.90 12.28
N SER A 417 21.17 -1.57 12.35
CA SER A 417 21.23 -0.69 11.18
C SER A 417 22.66 -0.31 10.76
N ILE A 418 23.71 -0.63 11.55
CA ILE A 418 25.10 -0.27 11.22
C ILE A 418 25.55 -0.82 9.86
N PRO A 419 25.28 -2.09 9.48
CA PRO A 419 25.68 -2.59 8.17
C PRO A 419 25.01 -1.84 7.01
N ALA A 420 23.88 -1.16 7.23
CA ALA A 420 23.25 -0.36 6.18
C ALA A 420 24.14 0.78 5.68
N LEU A 421 25.14 1.20 6.46
CA LEU A 421 26.11 2.23 6.07
C LEU A 421 27.10 1.73 5.01
N SER A 422 27.24 0.42 4.80
CA SER A 422 28.11 -0.14 3.75
C SER A 422 27.38 -0.35 2.42
N LEU A 423 26.07 -0.07 2.34
CA LEU A 423 25.23 -0.39 1.20
C LEU A 423 25.82 0.14 -0.12
N ARG A 424 26.17 -0.78 -1.01
CA ARG A 424 26.54 -0.55 -2.40
C ARG A 424 25.33 -0.89 -3.27
N LEU A 425 24.96 0.09 -4.10
CA LEU A 425 23.79 -0.01 -4.97
C LEU A 425 24.26 -0.05 -6.43
N ALA A 426 24.01 -1.16 -7.10
CA ALA A 426 24.26 -1.33 -8.53
C ALA A 426 23.06 -2.05 -9.18
N LEU A 427 23.04 -2.18 -10.51
CA LEU A 427 22.16 -3.15 -11.16
C LEU A 427 22.91 -4.49 -11.24
N PRO A 428 22.30 -5.62 -10.85
CA PRO A 428 22.95 -6.92 -10.94
C PRO A 428 23.28 -7.27 -12.39
N ASP A 429 24.44 -7.89 -12.59
CA ASP A 429 24.84 -8.49 -13.86
C ASP A 429 24.66 -10.01 -13.84
N ALA A 430 25.00 -10.67 -14.96
CA ALA A 430 24.92 -12.13 -15.08
C ALA A 430 25.86 -12.85 -14.09
N GLY A 431 26.85 -12.15 -13.53
CA GLY A 431 27.77 -12.68 -12.53
C GLY A 431 27.13 -13.01 -11.18
N TYR A 432 25.86 -12.64 -10.97
CA TYR A 432 25.12 -12.99 -9.75
C TYR A 432 24.07 -14.08 -9.95
N GLN A 433 24.01 -14.69 -11.13
CA GLN A 433 23.13 -15.83 -11.38
C GLN A 433 23.71 -17.12 -10.78
N ALA A 434 22.85 -18.13 -10.64
CA ALA A 434 23.27 -19.43 -10.13
C ALA A 434 24.28 -20.12 -11.06
N GLU A 435 25.24 -20.84 -10.49
CA GLU A 435 26.21 -21.64 -11.24
C GLU A 435 25.54 -22.69 -12.12
N GLY A 436 26.10 -22.94 -13.32
CA GLY A 436 25.55 -23.87 -14.29
C GLY A 436 24.41 -23.31 -15.14
N THR A 437 24.14 -22.00 -15.03
CA THR A 437 23.30 -21.29 -16.01
C THR A 437 24.19 -20.76 -17.14
N PRO A 438 23.76 -20.85 -18.42
CA PRO A 438 24.59 -20.39 -19.55
C PRO A 438 25.06 -18.93 -19.43
N ALA A 439 24.23 -18.06 -18.85
CA ALA A 439 24.58 -16.66 -18.63
C ALA A 439 25.67 -16.47 -17.55
N ARG A 440 25.62 -17.23 -16.45
CA ARG A 440 26.67 -17.23 -15.41
C ARG A 440 27.98 -17.79 -15.95
N ASP A 441 27.91 -18.95 -16.61
CA ASP A 441 29.08 -19.63 -17.14
C ASP A 441 29.76 -18.79 -18.22
N THR A 442 28.98 -18.17 -19.12
CA THR A 442 29.49 -17.21 -20.12
C THR A 442 30.19 -16.02 -19.45
N TYR A 443 29.59 -15.45 -18.40
CA TYR A 443 30.17 -14.32 -17.68
C TYR A 443 31.51 -14.67 -17.03
N ASP A 444 31.58 -15.85 -16.39
CA ASP A 444 32.80 -16.31 -15.71
C ASP A 444 33.91 -16.63 -16.73
N LEU A 445 33.59 -17.32 -17.84
CA LEU A 445 34.56 -17.57 -18.91
C LEU A 445 35.10 -16.28 -19.54
N LEU A 446 34.26 -15.25 -19.71
CA LEU A 446 34.70 -13.93 -20.16
C LEU A 446 35.62 -13.27 -19.14
N ALA A 447 35.22 -13.27 -17.85
CA ALA A 447 36.02 -12.65 -16.79
C ALA A 447 37.38 -13.32 -16.62
N GLU A 448 37.44 -14.66 -16.73
CA GLU A 448 38.67 -15.45 -16.58
C GLU A 448 39.64 -15.27 -17.74
N ASN A 449 39.15 -15.19 -18.99
CA ASN A 449 40.01 -15.19 -20.18
C ASN A 449 40.28 -13.79 -20.75
N PHE A 450 39.37 -12.82 -20.53
CA PHE A 450 39.46 -11.46 -21.08
C PHE A 450 39.51 -10.37 -20.00
N GLY A 451 39.37 -10.73 -18.72
CA GLY A 451 39.30 -9.80 -17.60
C GLY A 451 37.86 -9.37 -17.27
N PRO A 452 37.59 -8.94 -16.03
CA PRO A 452 36.23 -8.74 -15.53
C PRO A 452 35.49 -7.60 -16.23
N GLY A 453 36.19 -6.57 -16.73
CA GLY A 453 35.55 -5.46 -17.43
C GLY A 453 35.07 -5.77 -18.85
N TYR A 454 35.47 -6.90 -19.44
CA TYR A 454 34.93 -7.36 -20.73
C TYR A 454 33.42 -7.66 -20.65
N ASN A 455 32.91 -7.98 -19.45
CA ASN A 455 31.49 -8.17 -19.22
C ASN A 455 30.68 -6.86 -19.27
N GLY A 456 31.33 -5.69 -19.25
CA GLY A 456 30.65 -4.40 -19.21
C GLY A 456 31.37 -3.29 -19.96
N PRO A 457 31.62 -3.42 -21.27
CA PRO A 457 32.28 -2.39 -22.05
C PRO A 457 31.48 -1.08 -22.02
N LEU A 458 32.21 0.03 -21.99
CA LEU A 458 31.66 1.37 -22.15
C LEU A 458 31.76 1.76 -23.62
N ILE A 459 30.78 2.51 -24.11
CA ILE A 459 30.84 3.09 -25.45
C ILE A 459 30.92 4.60 -25.27
N VAL A 460 32.01 5.21 -25.73
CA VAL A 460 32.13 6.66 -25.83
C VAL A 460 31.79 7.04 -27.26
N THR A 461 30.83 7.95 -27.43
CA THR A 461 30.36 8.39 -28.74
C THR A 461 30.35 9.90 -28.82
N GLY A 462 30.59 10.44 -30.01
CA GLY A 462 30.57 11.89 -30.23
C GLY A 462 30.46 12.29 -31.69
N THR A 463 30.03 13.52 -31.91
CA THR A 463 29.87 14.08 -33.26
C THR A 463 31.23 14.54 -33.80
N ILE A 464 31.61 14.04 -34.97
CA ILE A 464 32.90 14.31 -35.62
C ILE A 464 32.76 15.11 -36.94
N ILE A 465 31.56 15.59 -37.26
CA ILE A 465 31.23 16.37 -38.48
C ILE A 465 32.20 17.54 -38.73
N GLY A 466 32.73 18.16 -37.67
CA GLY A 466 33.65 19.28 -37.76
C GLY A 466 35.09 18.91 -38.15
N SER A 467 35.45 17.62 -38.16
CA SER A 467 36.81 17.16 -38.43
C SER A 467 37.09 16.99 -39.91
N THR A 468 38.24 17.48 -40.35
CA THR A 468 38.77 17.23 -41.71
C THR A 468 39.59 15.93 -41.81
N ASP A 469 39.90 15.31 -40.67
CA ASP A 469 40.57 14.00 -40.57
C ASP A 469 39.87 13.13 -39.50
N PRO A 470 38.75 12.48 -39.84
CA PRO A 470 38.01 11.62 -38.93
C PRO A 470 38.81 10.45 -38.36
N LEU A 471 39.67 9.83 -39.17
CA LEU A 471 40.43 8.65 -38.74
C LEU A 471 41.58 9.04 -37.80
N GLY A 472 42.32 10.12 -38.11
CA GLY A 472 43.34 10.65 -37.21
C GLY A 472 42.75 11.09 -35.87
N LEU A 473 41.62 11.79 -35.90
CA LEU A 473 40.89 12.20 -34.70
C LEU A 473 40.50 11.00 -33.81
N MET A 474 39.98 9.92 -34.42
CA MET A 474 39.63 8.72 -33.65
C MET A 474 40.86 8.01 -33.05
N ALA A 475 42.01 8.04 -33.74
CA ALA A 475 43.26 7.49 -33.21
C ALA A 475 43.82 8.31 -32.05
N ASP A 476 43.73 9.65 -32.13
CA ASP A 476 44.13 10.54 -31.04
C ASP A 476 43.23 10.33 -29.80
N LEU A 477 41.91 10.27 -30.00
CA LEU A 477 40.96 9.99 -28.94
C LEU A 477 41.14 8.59 -28.32
N LYS A 478 41.44 7.57 -29.14
CA LYS A 478 41.81 6.22 -28.65
C LYS A 478 42.98 6.30 -27.69
N THR A 479 44.08 6.94 -28.11
CA THR A 479 45.31 7.03 -27.31
C THR A 479 45.09 7.77 -25.99
N GLU A 480 44.31 8.86 -26.02
CA GLU A 480 44.02 9.65 -24.82
C GLU A 480 43.17 8.85 -23.81
N ILE A 481 42.15 8.12 -24.30
CA ILE A 481 41.27 7.31 -23.45
C ILE A 481 42.00 6.06 -22.93
N GLU A 482 42.83 5.41 -23.74
CA GLU A 482 43.69 4.30 -23.29
C GLU A 482 44.67 4.73 -22.19
N GLY A 483 45.05 6.01 -22.14
CA GLY A 483 45.91 6.56 -21.10
C GLY A 483 45.23 6.86 -19.77
N LEU A 484 43.91 6.68 -19.64
CA LEU A 484 43.18 6.91 -18.41
C LEU A 484 43.35 5.76 -17.41
N ASP A 485 43.46 6.10 -16.12
CA ASP A 485 43.56 5.11 -15.06
C ASP A 485 42.26 4.27 -15.00
N GLY A 486 42.39 2.94 -15.02
CA GLY A 486 41.25 2.01 -14.97
C GLY A 486 40.71 1.57 -16.33
N VAL A 487 41.33 1.97 -17.45
CA VAL A 487 41.07 1.42 -18.79
C VAL A 487 42.00 0.24 -19.04
N ALA A 488 41.44 -0.94 -19.33
CA ALA A 488 42.22 -2.12 -19.69
C ALA A 488 42.64 -2.08 -21.16
N SER A 489 41.71 -1.74 -22.07
CA SER A 489 41.99 -1.61 -23.50
C SER A 489 40.88 -0.85 -24.24
N VAL A 490 41.20 -0.36 -25.45
CA VAL A 490 40.25 0.24 -26.39
C VAL A 490 40.26 -0.58 -27.69
N PRO A 491 39.48 -1.68 -27.78
CA PRO A 491 39.48 -2.59 -28.92
C PRO A 491 38.96 -1.98 -30.22
N LEU A 492 38.10 -0.96 -30.14
CA LEU A 492 37.47 -0.34 -31.30
C LEU A 492 37.43 1.18 -31.15
N ALA A 493 37.93 1.89 -32.16
CA ALA A 493 37.80 3.34 -32.29
C ALA A 493 37.63 3.70 -33.77
N THR A 494 36.40 3.94 -34.22
CA THR A 494 36.11 4.15 -35.65
C THR A 494 34.99 5.17 -35.87
N PRO A 495 35.02 5.95 -36.97
CA PRO A 495 33.86 6.69 -37.45
C PRO A 495 32.80 5.74 -38.04
N ASN A 496 31.56 6.21 -38.14
CA ASN A 496 30.50 5.54 -38.91
C ASN A 496 30.71 5.68 -40.42
N GLU A 497 29.90 4.95 -41.19
CA GLU A 497 29.93 4.98 -42.66
C GLU A 497 29.75 6.38 -43.24
N THR A 498 28.98 7.25 -42.58
CA THR A 498 28.76 8.64 -42.99
C THR A 498 29.82 9.61 -42.45
N ALA A 499 30.76 9.13 -41.63
CA ALA A 499 31.81 9.89 -40.96
C ALA A 499 31.32 11.13 -40.18
N ASP A 500 30.10 11.07 -39.65
CA ASP A 500 29.50 12.12 -38.82
C ASP A 500 29.57 11.83 -37.32
N THR A 501 29.71 10.55 -36.94
CA THR A 501 29.69 10.08 -35.55
C THR A 501 30.85 9.10 -35.33
N GLY A 502 31.62 9.32 -34.27
CA GLY A 502 32.71 8.44 -33.85
C GLY A 502 32.28 7.57 -32.66
N ILE A 503 32.73 6.32 -32.63
CA ILE A 503 32.55 5.41 -31.49
C ILE A 503 33.90 4.91 -30.97
N ILE A 504 34.02 4.81 -29.65
CA ILE A 504 35.18 4.28 -28.96
C ILE A 504 34.67 3.28 -27.93
N GLN A 505 34.96 2.00 -28.13
CA GLN A 505 34.64 0.96 -27.18
C GLN A 505 35.77 0.88 -26.16
N VAL A 506 35.44 1.07 -24.89
CA VAL A 506 36.40 1.08 -23.77
C VAL A 506 36.11 -0.13 -22.89
N ILE A 507 37.10 -0.99 -22.71
CA ILE A 507 37.04 -2.09 -21.75
C ILE A 507 37.65 -1.60 -20.43
N PRO A 508 36.87 -1.47 -19.35
CA PRO A 508 37.41 -1.11 -18.05
C PRO A 508 38.25 -2.24 -17.43
N GLU A 509 39.10 -1.93 -16.46
CA GLU A 509 39.78 -2.95 -15.65
C GLU A 509 38.82 -3.68 -14.69
N GLY A 510 37.79 -2.98 -14.21
CA GLY A 510 36.79 -3.49 -13.26
C GLY A 510 35.51 -3.99 -13.93
N GLY A 511 34.75 -4.83 -13.23
CA GLY A 511 33.44 -5.30 -13.70
C GLY A 511 32.38 -4.18 -13.82
N PRO A 512 31.22 -4.46 -14.45
CA PRO A 512 30.15 -3.49 -14.70
C PRO A 512 29.60 -2.82 -13.43
N ASP A 513 29.62 -3.55 -12.31
CA ASP A 513 29.08 -3.16 -11.01
C ASP A 513 30.14 -2.61 -10.04
N SER A 514 31.39 -2.46 -10.52
CA SER A 514 32.52 -2.04 -9.68
C SER A 514 32.60 -0.51 -9.51
N GLU A 515 33.05 -0.08 -8.33
CA GLU A 515 33.30 1.35 -8.06
C GLU A 515 34.40 1.93 -8.95
N ALA A 516 35.35 1.10 -9.41
CA ALA A 516 36.40 1.52 -10.32
C ALA A 516 35.83 1.91 -11.70
N THR A 517 34.95 1.07 -12.26
CA THR A 517 34.27 1.37 -13.53
C THR A 517 33.35 2.58 -13.40
N LYS A 518 32.66 2.73 -12.26
CA LYS A 518 31.88 3.94 -11.97
C LYS A 518 32.73 5.20 -11.93
N ALA A 519 33.89 5.14 -11.28
CA ALA A 519 34.84 6.25 -11.22
C ALA A 519 35.38 6.59 -12.62
N LEU A 520 35.70 5.59 -13.44
CA LEU A 520 36.13 5.78 -14.82
C LEU A 520 35.06 6.49 -15.67
N VAL A 521 33.80 6.08 -15.57
CA VAL A 521 32.69 6.76 -16.26
C VAL A 521 32.59 8.22 -15.84
N ALA A 522 32.71 8.49 -14.53
CA ALA A 522 32.70 9.86 -14.01
C ALA A 522 33.91 10.66 -14.52
N GLU A 523 35.11 10.07 -14.57
CA GLU A 523 36.31 10.74 -15.07
C GLU A 523 36.22 11.08 -16.55
N ILE A 524 35.75 10.15 -17.40
CA ILE A 524 35.56 10.43 -18.84
C ILE A 524 34.55 11.57 -19.02
N ARG A 525 33.49 11.61 -18.21
CA ARG A 525 32.47 12.68 -18.25
C ARG A 525 32.99 14.02 -17.74
N ASP A 526 33.79 14.03 -16.69
CA ASP A 526 34.38 15.25 -16.14
C ASP A 526 35.37 15.89 -17.12
N ARG A 527 35.92 15.11 -18.05
CA ARG A 527 36.79 15.58 -19.15
C ARG A 527 36.02 16.07 -20.39
N HIS A 528 34.69 16.11 -20.36
CA HIS A 528 33.86 16.57 -21.48
C HIS A 528 34.31 17.93 -22.05
N ASP A 529 34.48 18.94 -21.19
CA ASP A 529 34.90 20.29 -21.63
C ASP A 529 36.29 20.26 -22.29
N TYR A 530 37.21 19.43 -21.79
CA TYR A 530 38.54 19.27 -22.35
C TYR A 530 38.50 18.68 -23.77
N PHE A 531 37.70 17.63 -23.99
CA PHE A 531 37.55 17.02 -25.32
C PHE A 531 36.86 17.97 -26.31
N GLN A 532 35.87 18.74 -25.83
CA GLN A 532 35.19 19.75 -26.63
C GLN A 532 36.14 20.89 -27.04
N GLU A 533 36.97 21.39 -26.13
CA GLU A 533 37.92 22.48 -26.41
C GLU A 533 39.11 22.03 -27.28
N THR A 534 39.62 20.82 -27.04
CA THR A 534 40.86 20.33 -27.69
C THR A 534 40.58 19.74 -29.08
N TYR A 535 39.52 18.94 -29.20
CA TYR A 535 39.21 18.16 -30.38
C TYR A 535 37.94 18.63 -31.11
N GLY A 536 37.15 19.53 -30.51
CA GLY A 536 35.88 19.98 -31.09
C GLY A 536 34.78 18.91 -31.04
N VAL A 537 34.95 17.88 -30.20
CA VAL A 537 34.03 16.74 -30.11
C VAL A 537 33.26 16.80 -28.80
N ASP A 538 31.94 16.82 -28.89
CA ASP A 538 31.04 16.60 -27.76
C ASP A 538 30.94 15.08 -27.51
N LEU A 539 31.72 14.59 -26.54
CA LEU A 539 31.74 13.19 -26.15
C LEU A 539 30.69 12.89 -25.08
N ALA A 540 30.00 11.76 -25.26
CA ALA A 540 29.08 11.18 -24.31
C ALA A 540 29.42 9.71 -24.05
N VAL A 541 29.32 9.31 -22.78
CA VAL A 541 29.54 7.92 -22.35
C VAL A 541 28.21 7.18 -22.26
N THR A 542 28.11 6.07 -22.97
CA THR A 542 26.96 5.20 -23.09
C THR A 542 27.36 3.72 -23.06
N GLY A 543 26.46 2.82 -23.44
CA GLY A 543 26.53 1.37 -23.23
C GLY A 543 25.72 0.94 -22.00
N GLN A 544 25.40 -0.35 -21.92
CA GLN A 544 24.54 -0.90 -20.86
C GLN A 544 25.10 -0.63 -19.45
N THR A 545 26.42 -0.70 -19.28
CA THR A 545 27.09 -0.37 -18.01
C THR A 545 26.88 1.09 -17.61
N ALA A 546 27.09 2.03 -18.53
CA ALA A 546 26.93 3.46 -18.27
C ALA A 546 25.45 3.83 -18.00
N VAL A 547 24.52 3.20 -18.72
CA VAL A 547 23.08 3.30 -18.47
C VAL A 547 22.75 2.78 -17.07
N GLY A 548 23.29 1.63 -16.69
CA GLY A 548 23.11 1.06 -15.35
C GLY A 548 23.63 1.98 -14.24
N ILE A 549 24.82 2.57 -14.41
CA ILE A 549 25.40 3.55 -13.48
C ILE A 549 24.49 4.78 -13.33
N ASP A 550 24.00 5.34 -14.44
CA ASP A 550 23.08 6.49 -14.41
C ASP A 550 21.77 6.17 -13.71
N ILE A 551 21.25 4.96 -13.93
CA ILE A 551 20.05 4.46 -13.24
C ILE A 551 20.30 4.38 -11.74
N SER A 552 21.40 3.74 -11.32
CA SER A 552 21.79 3.61 -9.91
C SER A 552 21.94 4.98 -9.23
N ASP A 553 22.59 5.93 -9.89
CA ASP A 553 22.78 7.29 -9.35
C ASP A 553 21.47 8.07 -9.26
N THR A 554 20.59 7.95 -10.27
CA THR A 554 19.28 8.59 -10.27
C THR A 554 18.39 8.02 -9.17
N LEU A 555 18.40 6.70 -8.98
CA LEU A 555 17.69 6.02 -7.91
C LEU A 555 18.20 6.43 -6.54
N ALA A 556 19.52 6.46 -6.35
CA ALA A 556 20.14 6.88 -5.09
C ALA A 556 19.76 8.33 -4.73
N LYS A 557 19.80 9.25 -5.71
CA LYS A 557 19.35 10.64 -5.53
C LYS A 557 17.85 10.75 -5.21
N ALA A 558 17.03 9.83 -5.71
CA ALA A 558 15.59 9.78 -5.47
C ALA A 558 15.21 9.20 -4.08
N LEU A 559 16.12 8.52 -3.38
CA LEU A 559 15.83 7.89 -2.07
C LEU A 559 15.35 8.88 -1.02
N LEU A 560 16.07 9.99 -0.84
CA LEU A 560 15.74 11.00 0.15
C LEU A 560 14.39 11.70 -0.13
N PRO A 561 14.11 12.23 -1.35
CA PRO A 561 12.83 12.87 -1.62
C PRO A 561 11.67 11.87 -1.52
N PHE A 562 11.85 10.62 -1.97
CA PHE A 562 10.84 9.58 -1.80
C PHE A 562 10.59 9.24 -0.32
N GLY A 563 11.66 9.07 0.48
CA GLY A 563 11.56 8.83 1.91
C GLY A 563 10.83 9.97 2.64
N LEU A 564 11.14 11.23 2.30
CA LEU A 564 10.45 12.41 2.83
C LEU A 564 8.96 12.43 2.45
N LEU A 565 8.62 12.05 1.20
CA LEU A 565 7.24 11.94 0.74
C LEU A 565 6.48 10.89 1.55
N VAL A 566 7.03 9.67 1.65
CA VAL A 566 6.40 8.55 2.37
C VAL A 566 6.21 8.89 3.85
N VAL A 567 7.27 9.40 4.50
CA VAL A 567 7.23 9.83 5.90
C VAL A 567 6.26 10.99 6.11
N GLY A 568 6.30 12.01 5.26
CA GLY A 568 5.41 13.17 5.36
C GLY A 568 3.95 12.79 5.20
N LEU A 569 3.65 11.99 4.17
CA LEU A 569 2.31 11.45 3.94
C LEU A 569 1.84 10.58 5.10
N SER A 570 2.73 9.77 5.68
CA SER A 570 2.42 8.94 6.85
C SER A 570 1.94 9.75 8.03
N LEU A 571 2.66 10.84 8.33
CA LEU A 571 2.35 11.71 9.44
C LEU A 571 0.96 12.33 9.23
N VAL A 572 0.67 12.80 8.02
CA VAL A 572 -0.63 13.39 7.69
C VAL A 572 -1.77 12.36 7.81
N LEU A 573 -1.63 11.20 7.17
CA LEU A 573 -2.67 10.16 7.16
C LEU A 573 -2.96 9.61 8.56
N LEU A 574 -1.92 9.35 9.36
CA LEU A 574 -2.10 8.85 10.72
C LEU A 574 -2.63 9.91 11.67
N THR A 575 -2.19 11.16 11.52
CA THR A 575 -2.72 12.28 12.33
C THR A 575 -4.22 12.41 12.11
N MET A 576 -4.66 12.23 10.87
CA MET A 576 -6.07 12.26 10.50
C MET A 576 -6.89 11.13 11.14
N VAL A 577 -6.36 9.90 11.16
CA VAL A 577 -7.07 8.74 11.73
C VAL A 577 -7.11 8.77 13.25
N PHE A 578 -5.95 8.93 13.88
CA PHE A 578 -5.86 8.84 15.34
C PHE A 578 -6.23 10.14 16.04
N ARG A 579 -6.39 11.24 15.30
CA ARG A 579 -6.57 12.60 15.85
C ARG A 579 -5.56 12.87 16.97
N SER A 580 -4.30 12.57 16.71
CA SER A 580 -3.18 12.72 17.65
C SER A 580 -1.91 13.04 16.86
N LEU A 581 -1.01 13.84 17.44
CA LEU A 581 0.30 14.14 16.85
C LEU A 581 1.41 13.17 17.33
N TRP A 582 1.29 12.66 18.56
CA TRP A 582 2.31 11.81 19.16
C TRP A 582 2.27 10.38 18.62
N VAL A 583 1.07 9.85 18.37
CA VAL A 583 0.89 8.50 17.81
C VAL A 583 1.52 8.37 16.41
N PRO A 584 1.27 9.28 15.46
CA PRO A 584 1.96 9.30 14.17
C PRO A 584 3.47 9.43 14.31
N LEU A 585 3.94 10.41 15.09
CA LEU A 585 5.37 10.69 15.21
C LEU A 585 6.16 9.47 15.69
N LYS A 586 5.68 8.80 16.75
CA LYS A 586 6.35 7.61 17.27
C LYS A 586 6.23 6.41 16.32
N ALA A 587 5.11 6.29 15.59
CA ALA A 587 4.93 5.24 14.58
C ALA A 587 5.94 5.41 13.43
N THR A 588 6.06 6.63 12.90
CA THR A 588 7.04 6.98 11.85
C THR A 588 8.47 6.73 12.32
N LEU A 589 8.85 7.14 13.53
CA LEU A 589 10.19 6.89 14.07
C LEU A 589 10.48 5.39 14.24
N GLY A 590 9.50 4.62 14.73
CA GLY A 590 9.60 3.17 14.83
C GLY A 590 9.78 2.51 13.45
N TYR A 591 9.00 2.95 12.47
CA TYR A 591 9.12 2.50 11.08
C TYR A 591 10.52 2.78 10.49
N LEU A 592 11.07 3.98 10.69
CA LEU A 592 12.42 4.32 10.21
C LEU A 592 13.50 3.42 10.83
N LEU A 593 13.36 3.04 12.10
CA LEU A 593 14.24 2.06 12.75
C LEU A 593 14.09 0.66 12.14
N SER A 594 12.87 0.24 11.80
CA SER A 594 12.62 -1.03 11.11
C SER A 594 13.25 -1.06 9.72
N VAL A 595 13.11 0.01 8.94
CA VAL A 595 13.76 0.15 7.62
C VAL A 595 15.27 0.09 7.74
N GLY A 596 15.85 0.82 8.70
CA GLY A 596 17.29 0.78 8.97
C GLY A 596 17.78 -0.63 9.31
N ALA A 597 17.05 -1.35 10.17
CA ALA A 597 17.38 -2.73 10.53
C ALA A 597 17.22 -3.70 9.34
N SER A 598 16.23 -3.50 8.47
CA SER A 598 16.10 -4.26 7.22
C SER A 598 17.29 -4.05 6.29
N PHE A 599 17.66 -2.80 6.05
CA PHE A 599 18.81 -2.46 5.23
C PHE A 599 20.10 -3.05 5.81
N GLY A 600 20.26 -2.99 7.13
CA GLY A 600 21.41 -3.60 7.80
C GLY A 600 21.41 -5.12 7.69
N ALA A 601 20.26 -5.78 7.78
CA ALA A 601 20.18 -7.23 7.58
C ALA A 601 20.52 -7.64 6.14
N VAL A 602 20.01 -6.91 5.14
CA VAL A 602 20.32 -7.19 3.74
C VAL A 602 21.81 -6.95 3.46
N ALA A 603 22.38 -5.83 3.89
CA ALA A 603 23.81 -5.56 3.75
C ALA A 603 24.67 -6.61 4.46
N ALA A 604 24.31 -7.02 5.68
CA ALA A 604 25.05 -8.06 6.41
C ALA A 604 25.05 -9.41 5.66
N VAL A 605 23.95 -9.79 5.03
CA VAL A 605 23.86 -11.06 4.30
C VAL A 605 24.54 -10.99 2.93
N PHE A 606 24.19 -9.98 2.13
CA PHE A 606 24.58 -9.92 0.72
C PHE A 606 25.93 -9.23 0.47
N GLU A 607 26.39 -8.34 1.35
CA GLU A 607 27.68 -7.67 1.21
C GLU A 607 28.74 -8.24 2.16
N TRP A 608 28.38 -8.43 3.44
CA TRP A 608 29.33 -8.97 4.43
C TRP A 608 29.37 -10.50 4.43
N GLY A 609 28.45 -11.18 3.75
CA GLY A 609 28.41 -12.63 3.61
C GLY A 609 27.88 -13.39 4.83
N TRP A 610 27.19 -12.73 5.77
CA TRP A 610 26.64 -13.43 6.93
C TRP A 610 25.50 -14.36 6.50
N PHE A 611 25.59 -15.64 6.86
CA PHE A 611 24.58 -16.65 6.48
C PHE A 611 24.35 -16.83 4.96
N ALA A 612 25.27 -16.35 4.10
CA ALA A 612 25.14 -16.44 2.65
C ALA A 612 24.92 -17.89 2.16
N ASP A 613 25.77 -18.83 2.61
CA ASP A 613 25.65 -20.25 2.24
C ASP A 613 24.32 -20.88 2.69
N ALA A 614 23.85 -20.52 3.89
CA ALA A 614 22.61 -21.07 4.45
C ALA A 614 21.36 -20.58 3.73
N LEU A 615 21.45 -19.42 3.07
CA LEU A 615 20.37 -18.80 2.29
C LEU A 615 20.49 -19.08 0.79
N HIS A 616 21.45 -19.91 0.36
CA HIS A 616 21.76 -20.16 -1.05
C HIS A 616 22.03 -18.86 -1.82
N VAL A 617 22.91 -18.02 -1.27
CA VAL A 617 23.45 -16.84 -1.96
C VAL A 617 24.74 -17.27 -2.66
N ASP A 618 24.67 -17.43 -3.98
CA ASP A 618 25.79 -17.92 -4.79
C ASP A 618 27.01 -16.97 -4.78
N LYS A 619 26.74 -15.66 -4.79
CA LYS A 619 27.77 -14.62 -4.78
C LYS A 619 27.34 -13.42 -3.96
N THR A 620 28.25 -12.90 -3.13
CA THR A 620 28.07 -11.65 -2.39
C THR A 620 28.49 -10.46 -3.26
N GLY A 621 27.81 -9.33 -3.13
CA GLY A 621 28.05 -8.14 -3.95
C GLY A 621 27.05 -7.02 -3.74
N PRO A 622 27.12 -5.95 -4.55
CA PRO A 622 26.17 -4.84 -4.52
C PRO A 622 24.72 -5.30 -4.67
N ILE A 623 23.85 -4.59 -3.98
CA ILE A 623 22.42 -4.87 -3.96
C ILE A 623 21.73 -4.05 -5.06
N ILE A 624 20.63 -4.60 -5.60
CA ILE A 624 19.85 -3.94 -6.63
C ILE A 624 19.39 -2.53 -6.22
N SER A 625 19.67 -1.56 -7.07
CA SER A 625 19.59 -0.13 -6.75
C SER A 625 18.20 0.39 -6.35
N PHE A 626 17.13 -0.26 -6.79
CA PHE A 626 15.76 0.15 -6.44
C PHE A 626 15.20 -0.57 -5.21
N MET A 627 15.89 -1.57 -4.65
CA MET A 627 15.46 -2.28 -3.43
C MET A 627 15.11 -1.30 -2.30
N PRO A 628 15.92 -0.27 -1.99
CA PRO A 628 15.63 0.60 -0.86
C PRO A 628 14.35 1.43 -1.04
N ILE A 629 14.04 1.86 -2.27
CA ILE A 629 12.79 2.58 -2.59
C ILE A 629 11.58 1.66 -2.39
N ILE A 630 11.63 0.44 -2.96
CA ILE A 630 10.54 -0.54 -2.83
C ILE A 630 10.33 -0.91 -1.37
N LEU A 631 11.41 -1.24 -0.66
CA LEU A 631 11.37 -1.68 0.73
C LEU A 631 10.80 -0.58 1.62
N MET A 632 11.22 0.68 1.44
CA MET A 632 10.61 1.80 2.17
C MET A 632 9.12 1.92 1.89
N GLY A 633 8.69 1.96 0.62
CA GLY A 633 7.28 2.13 0.27
C GLY A 633 6.40 0.98 0.74
N VAL A 634 6.84 -0.26 0.51
CA VAL A 634 6.13 -1.48 0.91
C VAL A 634 6.10 -1.63 2.42
N LEU A 635 7.26 -1.59 3.10
CA LEU A 635 7.30 -1.71 4.55
C LEU A 635 6.48 -0.62 5.17
N PHE A 636 6.47 0.59 4.62
CA PHE A 636 5.63 1.65 5.17
C PHE A 636 4.16 1.25 5.15
N GLY A 637 3.64 0.87 3.99
CA GLY A 637 2.24 0.46 3.85
C GLY A 637 1.88 -0.69 4.80
N LEU A 638 2.66 -1.77 4.79
CA LEU A 638 2.46 -2.92 5.68
C LEU A 638 2.65 -2.54 7.15
N ALA A 639 3.59 -1.62 7.43
CA ALA A 639 3.88 -1.11 8.74
C ALA A 639 2.74 -0.22 9.26
N MET A 640 1.76 0.21 8.48
CA MET A 640 0.67 1.01 9.02
C MET A 640 -0.52 0.19 9.48
N ASP A 641 -0.70 -0.99 8.92
CA ASP A 641 -1.91 -1.80 9.11
C ASP A 641 -2.06 -2.23 10.58
N TYR A 642 -1.01 -2.77 11.18
CA TYR A 642 -1.07 -3.20 12.58
C TYR A 642 -1.06 -2.05 13.58
N GLU A 643 -0.53 -0.88 13.20
CA GLU A 643 -0.52 0.32 14.04
C GLU A 643 -1.96 0.76 14.22
N VAL A 644 -2.68 0.86 13.10
CA VAL A 644 -4.12 1.13 13.06
C VAL A 644 -4.85 0.10 13.92
N PHE A 645 -4.67 -1.21 13.71
CA PHE A 645 -5.40 -2.21 14.50
C PHE A 645 -5.08 -2.23 16.01
N LEU A 646 -3.81 -2.09 16.39
CA LEU A 646 -3.38 -2.17 17.78
C LEU A 646 -3.76 -0.90 18.54
N VAL A 647 -3.41 0.27 18.00
CA VAL A 647 -3.63 1.55 18.68
C VAL A 647 -5.08 1.99 18.62
N SER A 648 -5.83 1.62 17.57
CA SER A 648 -7.28 1.79 17.53
C SER A 648 -7.95 1.11 18.72
N ARG A 649 -7.60 -0.15 18.99
CA ARG A 649 -8.16 -0.89 20.14
C ARG A 649 -7.81 -0.23 21.49
N MET A 650 -6.61 0.32 21.61
CA MET A 650 -6.20 1.06 22.82
C MET A 650 -6.99 2.37 22.96
N ARG A 651 -7.28 3.04 21.84
CA ARG A 651 -8.05 4.27 21.79
C ARG A 651 -9.53 4.02 22.11
N GLU A 652 -10.12 2.95 21.57
CA GLU A 652 -11.48 2.50 21.87
C GLU A 652 -11.68 2.42 23.39
N ASP A 653 -10.80 1.71 24.09
CA ASP A 653 -10.87 1.56 25.55
C ASP A 653 -10.70 2.90 26.29
N TYR A 654 -9.82 3.79 25.82
CA TYR A 654 -9.58 5.11 26.41
C TYR A 654 -10.79 6.03 26.27
N VAL A 655 -11.40 6.10 25.07
CA VAL A 655 -12.59 6.93 24.79
C VAL A 655 -13.80 6.44 25.58
N HIS A 656 -13.90 5.14 25.87
CA HIS A 656 -14.94 4.57 26.74
C HIS A 656 -14.67 4.76 28.25
N GLY A 657 -13.75 5.65 28.62
CA GLY A 657 -13.55 6.11 29.99
C GLY A 657 -12.51 5.32 30.80
N ARG A 658 -11.73 4.42 30.17
CA ARG A 658 -10.60 3.79 30.87
C ARG A 658 -9.40 4.75 30.95
N PRO A 659 -8.64 4.75 32.07
CA PRO A 659 -7.39 5.50 32.16
C PRO A 659 -6.40 5.06 31.06
N ALA A 660 -5.64 5.99 30.48
CA ALA A 660 -4.77 5.73 29.32
C ALA A 660 -3.85 4.51 29.50
N ARG A 661 -3.22 4.36 30.67
CA ARG A 661 -2.31 3.21 30.94
C ARG A 661 -3.04 1.88 30.98
N ALA A 662 -4.23 1.84 31.54
CA ALA A 662 -5.04 0.62 31.59
C ALA A 662 -5.58 0.26 30.21
N ALA A 663 -5.99 1.27 29.43
CA ALA A 663 -6.45 1.11 28.05
C ALA A 663 -5.36 0.53 27.13
N VAL A 664 -4.08 0.89 27.35
CA VAL A 664 -2.95 0.28 26.64
C VAL A 664 -2.83 -1.23 26.96
N GLU A 665 -2.93 -1.63 28.23
CA GLU A 665 -2.83 -3.07 28.61
C GLU A 665 -4.01 -3.88 28.05
N SER A 666 -5.24 -3.41 28.20
CA SER A 666 -6.43 -4.12 27.75
C SER A 666 -6.58 -4.14 26.23
N GLY A 667 -6.33 -3.00 25.56
CA GLY A 667 -6.35 -2.90 24.11
C GLY A 667 -5.28 -3.78 23.45
N PHE A 668 -4.07 -3.83 24.04
CA PHE A 668 -3.02 -4.71 23.55
C PHE A 668 -3.42 -6.19 23.61
N VAL A 669 -3.90 -6.66 24.76
CA VAL A 669 -4.25 -8.08 24.94
C VAL A 669 -5.38 -8.50 23.99
N GLY A 670 -6.31 -7.58 23.69
CA GLY A 670 -7.41 -7.83 22.77
C GLY A 670 -7.00 -8.01 21.30
N SER A 671 -5.88 -7.41 20.87
CA SER A 671 -5.42 -7.45 19.47
C SER A 671 -4.16 -8.27 19.25
N ALA A 672 -3.34 -8.50 20.29
CA ALA A 672 -2.01 -9.10 20.17
C ALA A 672 -2.02 -10.48 19.48
N LYS A 673 -2.98 -11.36 19.80
CA LYS A 673 -3.04 -12.70 19.19
C LYS A 673 -3.17 -12.64 17.67
N VAL A 674 -4.04 -11.76 17.16
CA VAL A 674 -4.32 -11.64 15.73
C VAL A 674 -3.14 -10.98 15.02
N VAL A 675 -2.58 -9.93 15.61
CA VAL A 675 -1.39 -9.24 15.08
C VAL A 675 -0.18 -10.17 15.03
N THR A 676 0.05 -11.00 16.05
CA THR A 676 1.13 -12.01 16.02
C THR A 676 0.91 -13.03 14.92
N ALA A 677 -0.32 -13.51 14.71
CA ALA A 677 -0.61 -14.46 13.64
C ALA A 677 -0.33 -13.86 12.26
N ALA A 678 -0.85 -12.65 12.02
CA ALA A 678 -0.63 -11.90 10.79
C ALA A 678 0.88 -11.67 10.53
N ALA A 679 1.61 -11.21 11.54
CA ALA A 679 3.05 -10.97 11.43
C ALA A 679 3.85 -12.23 11.09
N ILE A 680 3.53 -13.38 11.71
CA ILE A 680 4.20 -14.67 11.39
C ILE A 680 3.86 -15.10 9.97
N ILE A 681 2.62 -14.92 9.53
CA ILE A 681 2.20 -15.25 8.16
C ILE A 681 2.97 -14.41 7.16
N MET A 682 2.94 -13.08 7.30
CA MET A 682 3.67 -12.18 6.40
C MET A 682 5.16 -12.49 6.39
N PHE A 683 5.78 -12.65 7.56
CA PHE A 683 7.19 -13.06 7.66
C PHE A 683 7.46 -14.36 6.89
N SER A 684 6.60 -15.37 7.04
CA SER A 684 6.78 -16.67 6.38
C SER A 684 6.59 -16.58 4.87
N VAL A 685 5.63 -15.77 4.40
CA VAL A 685 5.41 -15.53 2.96
C VAL A 685 6.62 -14.84 2.34
N PHE A 686 7.13 -13.76 2.94
CA PHE A 686 8.33 -13.08 2.43
C PHE A 686 9.58 -13.96 2.54
N ALA A 687 9.77 -14.66 3.66
CA ALA A 687 10.92 -15.54 3.85
C ALA A 687 10.93 -16.73 2.88
N ALA A 688 9.78 -17.17 2.38
CA ALA A 688 9.69 -18.24 1.37
C ALA A 688 10.34 -17.87 0.03
N PHE A 689 10.44 -16.58 -0.30
CA PHE A 689 11.11 -16.11 -1.53
C PHE A 689 12.63 -15.95 -1.38
N VAL A 690 13.19 -16.15 -0.19
CA VAL A 690 14.64 -15.98 0.05
C VAL A 690 15.48 -17.14 -0.50
N PRO A 691 15.12 -18.43 -0.35
CA PRO A 691 15.96 -19.53 -0.84
C PRO A 691 16.00 -19.67 -2.36
N GLU A 692 14.83 -19.60 -3.03
CA GLU A 692 14.69 -19.85 -4.47
C GLU A 692 14.42 -18.57 -5.30
N GLY A 693 14.47 -17.38 -4.69
CA GLY A 693 14.32 -16.13 -5.44
C GLY A 693 15.47 -15.91 -6.42
N ASP A 694 15.23 -15.12 -7.47
CA ASP A 694 16.32 -14.62 -8.30
C ASP A 694 17.14 -13.56 -7.54
N THR A 695 18.28 -13.18 -8.09
CA THR A 695 19.18 -12.15 -7.51
C THR A 695 18.47 -10.82 -7.24
N ASN A 696 17.42 -10.51 -8.00
CA ASN A 696 16.67 -9.26 -7.86
C ASN A 696 15.71 -9.32 -6.66
N ILE A 697 15.06 -10.46 -6.42
CA ILE A 697 14.01 -10.59 -5.40
C ILE A 697 14.55 -11.04 -4.06
N LYS A 698 15.57 -11.89 -4.01
CA LYS A 698 16.13 -12.39 -2.74
C LYS A 698 16.43 -11.25 -1.74
N PRO A 699 17.10 -10.14 -2.13
CA PRO A 699 17.36 -9.02 -1.21
C PRO A 699 16.09 -8.30 -0.78
N ILE A 700 15.13 -8.10 -1.69
CA ILE A 700 13.85 -7.44 -1.39
C ILE A 700 13.04 -8.29 -0.42
N ALA A 701 12.90 -9.59 -0.69
CA ALA A 701 12.18 -10.55 0.13
C ALA A 701 12.77 -10.66 1.54
N LEU A 702 14.10 -10.76 1.66
CA LEU A 702 14.78 -10.77 2.96
C LEU A 702 14.54 -9.46 3.72
N GLY A 703 14.73 -8.32 3.05
CA GLY A 703 14.55 -7.01 3.65
C GLY A 703 13.11 -6.78 4.13
N LEU A 704 12.11 -7.22 3.37
CA LEU A 704 10.71 -7.18 3.75
C LEU A 704 10.39 -8.14 4.91
N ALA A 705 10.91 -9.37 4.88
CA ALA A 705 10.73 -10.34 5.95
C ALA A 705 11.28 -9.81 7.28
N VAL A 706 12.54 -9.36 7.29
CA VAL A 706 13.18 -8.78 8.48
C VAL A 706 12.46 -7.52 8.92
N GLY A 707 12.07 -6.65 7.98
CA GLY A 707 11.41 -5.39 8.30
C GLY A 707 10.07 -5.57 8.95
N VAL A 708 9.24 -6.45 8.39
CA VAL A 708 7.94 -6.82 8.97
C VAL A 708 8.13 -7.49 10.33
N PHE A 709 9.12 -8.36 10.49
CA PHE A 709 9.41 -9.01 11.78
C PHE A 709 9.82 -8.00 12.85
N VAL A 710 10.79 -7.14 12.55
CA VAL A 710 11.27 -6.09 13.45
C VAL A 710 10.13 -5.14 13.80
N ASP A 711 9.37 -4.70 12.80
CA ASP A 711 8.27 -3.77 13.00
C ASP A 711 7.15 -4.38 13.85
N ALA A 712 6.71 -5.60 13.54
CA ALA A 712 5.61 -6.24 14.27
C ALA A 712 6.00 -6.61 15.72
N PHE A 713 7.17 -7.20 15.93
CA PHE A 713 7.55 -7.74 17.25
C PHE A 713 8.34 -6.74 18.10
N ILE A 714 9.34 -6.09 17.52
CA ILE A 714 10.23 -5.20 18.28
C ILE A 714 9.59 -3.81 18.39
N VAL A 715 9.09 -3.25 17.29
CA VAL A 715 8.49 -1.91 17.33
C VAL A 715 7.10 -1.97 17.96
N ARG A 716 6.14 -2.70 17.38
CA ARG A 716 4.75 -2.63 17.85
C ARG A 716 4.48 -3.40 19.12
N MET A 717 5.03 -4.60 19.28
CA MET A 717 4.75 -5.37 20.49
C MET A 717 5.54 -4.89 21.71
N THR A 718 6.61 -4.11 21.49
CA THR A 718 7.55 -3.72 22.55
C THR A 718 7.70 -2.20 22.67
N LEU A 719 8.17 -1.51 21.62
CA LEU A 719 8.39 -0.06 21.67
C LEU A 719 7.08 0.74 21.83
N VAL A 720 6.02 0.39 21.09
CA VAL A 720 4.77 1.17 21.06
C VAL A 720 4.07 1.19 22.42
N PRO A 721 3.80 0.07 23.12
CA PRO A 721 3.23 0.08 24.45
C PRO A 721 4.09 0.84 25.47
N ALA A 722 5.42 0.73 25.39
CA ALA A 722 6.33 1.44 26.29
C ALA A 722 6.23 2.97 26.11
N VAL A 723 6.24 3.45 24.85
CA VAL A 723 6.12 4.88 24.53
C VAL A 723 4.75 5.43 24.92
N LEU A 724 3.65 4.73 24.59
CA LEU A 724 2.30 5.16 24.96
C LEU A 724 2.08 5.17 26.47
N HIS A 725 2.60 4.17 27.18
CA HIS A 725 2.53 4.12 28.63
C HIS A 725 3.31 5.27 29.29
N LEU A 726 4.44 5.68 28.71
CA LEU A 726 5.24 6.82 29.16
C LEU A 726 4.51 8.16 28.91
N LEU A 727 3.90 8.32 27.74
CA LEU A 727 3.17 9.53 27.34
C LEU A 727 1.84 9.71 28.11
N GLY A 728 1.16 8.62 28.47
CA GLY A 728 -0.13 8.65 29.17
C GLY A 728 -1.18 9.41 28.37
N ASP A 729 -1.94 10.30 29.02
CA ASP A 729 -3.03 11.06 28.38
C ASP A 729 -2.53 12.02 27.28
N ARG A 730 -1.24 12.42 27.32
CA ARG A 730 -0.65 13.26 26.27
C ARG A 730 -0.60 12.56 24.92
N ALA A 731 -0.55 11.22 24.91
CA ALA A 731 -0.53 10.45 23.67
C ALA A 731 -1.76 10.71 22.78
N TRP A 732 -2.88 11.14 23.38
CA TRP A 732 -4.16 11.33 22.69
C TRP A 732 -4.51 12.81 22.46
N HIS A 733 -3.56 13.72 22.71
CA HIS A 733 -3.81 15.16 22.60
C HIS A 733 -3.67 15.65 21.15
N MET A 734 -4.64 16.48 20.73
CA MET A 734 -4.62 17.18 19.44
C MET A 734 -4.74 18.70 19.62
N PRO A 735 -3.92 19.51 18.93
CA PRO A 735 -4.11 20.95 18.89
C PRO A 735 -5.45 21.33 18.25
N ARG A 736 -6.22 22.22 18.90
CA ARG A 736 -7.57 22.63 18.44
C ARG A 736 -7.60 23.23 17.03
N TRP A 737 -6.52 23.92 16.62
CA TRP A 737 -6.44 24.50 15.27
C TRP A 737 -6.33 23.42 14.20
N LEU A 738 -5.56 22.35 14.48
CA LEU A 738 -5.36 21.25 13.55
C LEU A 738 -6.61 20.38 13.46
N ASP A 739 -7.28 20.18 14.60
CA ASP A 739 -8.53 19.44 14.69
C ASP A 739 -9.68 20.08 13.89
N ARG A 740 -9.60 21.41 13.66
CA ARG A 740 -10.57 22.16 12.87
C ARG A 740 -10.32 22.08 11.36
N ILE A 741 -9.07 21.86 10.95
CA ILE A 741 -8.66 21.82 9.53
C ILE A 741 -8.80 20.40 8.96
N LEU A 742 -8.47 19.39 9.76
CA LEU A 742 -8.45 18.01 9.28
C LEU A 742 -9.87 17.39 9.24
N PRO A 743 -10.25 16.73 8.13
CA PRO A 743 -11.50 15.99 8.05
C PRO A 743 -11.54 14.81 9.05
N SER A 744 -12.72 14.51 9.59
CA SER A 744 -12.92 13.38 10.50
C SER A 744 -13.30 12.09 9.75
N PHE A 745 -12.52 11.03 9.90
CA PHE A 745 -12.87 9.69 9.43
C PHE A 745 -13.20 8.75 10.59
N ASP A 746 -14.39 8.15 10.56
CA ASP A 746 -14.79 7.08 11.48
C ASP A 746 -14.25 5.74 10.97
N VAL A 747 -13.03 5.39 11.41
CA VAL A 747 -12.34 4.14 11.08
C VAL A 747 -12.79 2.98 11.98
N GLU A 748 -13.37 3.25 13.14
CA GLU A 748 -13.71 2.20 14.13
C GLU A 748 -15.19 1.80 14.09
N GLY A 749 -16.03 2.59 13.41
CA GLY A 749 -17.47 2.41 13.43
C GLY A 749 -18.09 2.87 14.74
N GLU A 750 -17.47 3.81 15.46
CA GLU A 750 -18.08 4.44 16.65
C GLU A 750 -19.41 5.09 16.27
N GLY A 751 -19.44 5.77 15.12
CA GLY A 751 -20.65 6.39 14.60
C GLY A 751 -21.72 5.36 14.29
N LEU A 752 -21.34 4.23 13.70
CA LEU A 752 -22.25 3.12 13.42
C LEU A 752 -22.75 2.46 14.71
N THR A 753 -21.90 2.29 15.72
CA THR A 753 -22.30 1.69 17.01
C THR A 753 -23.32 2.56 17.72
N LYS A 754 -23.13 3.89 17.72
CA LYS A 754 -24.14 4.84 18.20
C LYS A 754 -25.41 4.81 17.35
N GLU A 755 -25.30 4.71 16.03
CA GLU A 755 -26.45 4.60 15.12
C GLU A 755 -27.27 3.33 15.38
N LEU A 756 -26.61 2.19 15.58
CA LEU A 756 -27.26 0.91 15.92
C LEU A 756 -27.86 0.93 17.32
N ALA A 757 -27.17 1.53 18.30
CA ALA A 757 -27.71 1.71 19.66
C ALA A 757 -28.95 2.61 19.69
N LEU A 758 -29.04 3.57 18.77
CA LEU A 758 -30.16 4.50 18.60
C LEU A 758 -31.10 4.11 17.45
N ALA A 759 -30.96 2.89 16.89
CA ALA A 759 -31.78 2.44 15.77
C ALA A 759 -33.26 2.39 16.17
N ASP A 760 -33.52 1.84 17.35
CA ASP A 760 -34.85 1.67 17.94
C ASP A 760 -35.25 2.84 18.86
N TRP A 761 -34.44 3.88 18.97
CA TRP A 761 -34.79 5.09 19.73
C TRP A 761 -35.55 6.09 18.81
N PRO A 762 -36.59 6.80 19.33
CA PRO A 762 -37.13 6.74 20.70
C PRO A 762 -37.94 5.47 21.00
N GLU A 763 -38.60 4.90 20.00
CA GLU A 763 -39.30 3.61 20.08
C GLU A 763 -39.16 2.82 18.77
N PRO A 764 -39.21 1.47 18.80
CA PRO A 764 -39.03 0.65 17.60
C PRO A 764 -40.07 1.00 16.53
N GLY A 765 -39.61 1.38 15.33
CA GLY A 765 -40.48 1.73 14.21
C GLY A 765 -41.04 3.15 14.22
N ALA A 766 -40.57 4.03 15.10
CA ALA A 766 -40.92 5.45 15.10
C ALA A 766 -40.62 6.12 13.74
N THR A 767 -41.61 6.80 13.16
CA THR A 767 -41.53 7.50 11.87
C THR A 767 -41.44 9.02 12.03
N ASP A 768 -41.02 9.51 13.19
CA ASP A 768 -40.89 10.94 13.45
C ASP A 768 -39.91 11.62 12.49
N ALA A 769 -40.26 12.83 12.06
CA ALA A 769 -39.40 13.66 11.23
C ALA A 769 -38.22 14.22 12.02
N VAL A 770 -38.42 14.63 13.26
CA VAL A 770 -37.34 15.06 14.17
C VAL A 770 -37.62 14.60 15.58
N VAL A 771 -36.63 14.01 16.24
CA VAL A 771 -36.65 13.68 17.67
C VAL A 771 -35.36 14.16 18.31
N ALA A 772 -35.46 14.96 19.36
CA ALA A 772 -34.34 15.41 20.19
C ALA A 772 -34.63 15.13 21.67
N GLU A 773 -33.59 14.74 22.41
CA GLU A 773 -33.62 14.57 23.86
C GLU A 773 -32.35 15.16 24.48
N GLY A 774 -32.51 16.07 25.43
CA GLY A 774 -31.44 16.73 26.19
C GLY A 774 -30.43 17.47 25.31
N LEU A 775 -30.87 18.10 24.21
CA LEU A 775 -29.96 18.71 23.24
C LEU A 775 -29.34 20.01 23.80
N CYS A 776 -28.01 20.12 23.73
CA CYS A 776 -27.26 21.30 24.19
C CYS A 776 -26.24 21.77 23.15
N LEU A 777 -26.00 23.07 23.12
CA LEU A 777 -24.94 23.71 22.33
C LEU A 777 -24.38 24.91 23.09
N ASP A 778 -23.06 24.91 23.27
CA ASP A 778 -22.30 25.96 23.95
C ASP A 778 -21.59 26.86 22.94
N GLY A 779 -21.66 28.16 23.17
CA GLY A 779 -20.96 29.19 22.42
C GLY A 779 -19.77 29.75 23.21
N PRO A 780 -18.93 30.60 22.58
CA PRO A 780 -17.78 31.23 23.24
C PRO A 780 -18.14 32.02 24.50
N ASP A 781 -19.35 32.58 24.54
CA ASP A 781 -19.86 33.45 25.60
C ASP A 781 -20.86 32.72 26.53
N GLY A 782 -21.02 31.40 26.41
CA GLY A 782 -21.94 30.57 27.21
C GLY A 782 -22.94 29.74 26.38
N PRO A 783 -23.88 29.03 27.04
CA PRO A 783 -24.82 28.12 26.38
C PRO A 783 -25.77 28.86 25.41
N VAL A 784 -25.79 28.43 24.15
CA VAL A 784 -26.66 28.96 23.08
C VAL A 784 -28.08 28.38 23.20
N TYR A 785 -28.19 27.08 23.44
CA TYR A 785 -29.41 26.40 23.88
C TYR A 785 -29.06 25.19 24.77
N HIS A 786 -29.93 24.81 25.70
CA HIS A 786 -29.68 23.75 26.67
C HIS A 786 -30.98 22.98 27.00
N ASP A 787 -30.86 21.67 27.22
CA ASP A 787 -31.97 20.73 27.51
C ASP A 787 -33.18 20.90 26.58
N VAL A 788 -32.93 20.83 25.28
CA VAL A 788 -34.01 20.86 24.28
C VAL A 788 -34.49 19.45 23.99
N ASP A 789 -35.72 19.17 24.40
CA ASP A 789 -36.49 17.98 24.06
C ASP A 789 -37.56 18.34 23.02
N LEU A 790 -37.61 17.62 21.90
CA LEU A 790 -38.65 17.85 20.89
C LEU A 790 -38.97 16.58 20.11
N ARG A 791 -40.23 16.44 19.70
CA ARG A 791 -40.69 15.35 18.84
C ARG A 791 -41.64 15.93 17.79
N VAL A 792 -41.29 15.79 16.52
CA VAL A 792 -42.07 16.26 15.38
C VAL A 792 -42.47 15.05 14.54
N PRO A 793 -43.77 14.71 14.45
CA PRO A 793 -44.22 13.58 13.65
C PRO A 793 -43.99 13.86 12.15
N ALA A 794 -43.85 12.80 11.35
CA ALA A 794 -43.77 12.91 9.90
C ALA A 794 -45.01 13.61 9.32
N GLY A 795 -44.78 14.71 8.61
CA GLY A 795 -45.86 15.54 8.02
C GLY A 795 -46.34 16.68 8.92
N GLY A 796 -45.79 16.79 10.15
CA GLY A 796 -46.13 17.85 11.09
C GLY A 796 -45.49 19.20 10.78
N ALA A 797 -45.80 20.18 11.62
CA ALA A 797 -45.12 21.48 11.63
C ALA A 797 -44.64 21.84 13.03
N LEU A 798 -43.49 22.52 13.14
CA LEU A 798 -42.94 23.03 14.39
C LEU A 798 -42.53 24.50 14.23
N VAL A 799 -42.91 25.34 15.19
CA VAL A 799 -42.42 26.72 15.28
C VAL A 799 -41.48 26.87 16.47
N VAL A 800 -40.24 27.24 16.19
CA VAL A 800 -39.19 27.52 17.17
C VAL A 800 -39.19 29.03 17.45
N HIS A 801 -39.67 29.44 18.61
CA HIS A 801 -39.80 30.86 18.96
C HIS A 801 -38.94 31.27 20.15
N GLY A 802 -38.66 32.57 20.27
CA GLY A 802 -37.86 33.11 21.36
C GLY A 802 -37.27 34.49 21.03
N PRO A 803 -36.89 35.28 22.05
CA PRO A 803 -36.43 36.66 21.85
C PRO A 803 -35.05 36.76 21.20
N HIS A 804 -34.23 35.71 21.31
CA HIS A 804 -32.85 35.71 20.82
C HIS A 804 -32.70 34.89 19.54
N ARG A 805 -32.32 35.59 18.46
CA ARG A 805 -32.10 35.00 17.13
C ARG A 805 -31.03 33.89 17.13
N SER A 806 -29.93 34.10 17.85
CA SER A 806 -28.79 33.16 17.90
C SER A 806 -29.20 31.76 18.33
N GLY A 807 -30.05 31.63 19.35
CA GLY A 807 -30.54 30.34 19.87
C GLY A 807 -31.41 29.59 18.86
N ARG A 808 -32.37 30.29 18.23
CA ARG A 808 -33.30 29.70 17.25
C ARG A 808 -32.57 29.25 15.99
N THR A 809 -31.76 30.13 15.41
CA THR A 809 -30.96 29.83 14.20
C THR A 809 -30.01 28.68 14.48
N ALA A 810 -29.33 28.66 15.63
CA ALA A 810 -28.43 27.56 15.99
C ALA A 810 -29.17 26.22 16.09
N LEU A 811 -30.34 26.17 16.75
CA LEU A 811 -31.13 24.95 16.85
C LEU A 811 -31.60 24.45 15.48
N LEU A 812 -32.09 25.35 14.62
CA LEU A 812 -32.50 25.01 13.24
C LEU A 812 -31.33 24.50 12.41
N LEU A 813 -30.15 25.12 12.53
CA LEU A 813 -28.93 24.66 11.88
C LEU A 813 -28.49 23.29 12.41
N THR A 814 -28.69 22.99 13.70
CA THR A 814 -28.43 21.67 14.27
C THR A 814 -29.39 20.62 13.72
N ILE A 815 -30.69 20.92 13.64
CA ILE A 815 -31.71 20.06 13.02
C ILE A 815 -31.42 19.83 11.53
N ALA A 816 -30.95 20.85 10.80
CA ALA A 816 -30.55 20.73 9.41
C ALA A 816 -29.20 20.01 9.20
N GLY A 817 -28.56 19.52 10.27
CA GLY A 817 -27.26 18.85 10.25
C GLY A 817 -26.09 19.78 9.87
N ARG A 818 -26.28 21.11 9.94
CA ARG A 818 -25.26 22.13 9.62
C ARG A 818 -24.43 22.50 10.85
N LEU A 819 -24.96 22.33 12.06
CA LEU A 819 -24.24 22.41 13.33
C LEU A 819 -24.29 21.07 14.06
N ALA A 820 -23.24 20.77 14.84
CA ALA A 820 -23.18 19.58 15.69
C ALA A 820 -23.51 19.99 17.13
N PRO A 821 -24.39 19.28 17.84
CA PRO A 821 -24.66 19.54 19.25
C PRO A 821 -23.46 19.09 20.11
N ASP A 822 -23.24 19.76 21.24
CA ASP A 822 -22.21 19.38 22.22
C ASP A 822 -22.68 18.23 23.11
N ALA A 823 -23.99 18.17 23.41
CA ALA A 823 -24.61 17.09 24.16
C ALA A 823 -26.05 16.81 23.69
N GLY A 824 -26.60 15.68 24.12
CA GLY A 824 -27.94 15.21 23.78
C GLY A 824 -27.99 14.25 22.59
N ARG A 825 -29.21 13.80 22.26
CA ARG A 825 -29.48 12.87 21.15
C ARG A 825 -30.41 13.54 20.16
N LEU A 826 -30.12 13.40 18.87
CA LEU A 826 -30.93 13.96 17.79
C LEU A 826 -31.03 12.97 16.63
N LYS A 827 -32.26 12.74 16.15
CA LYS A 827 -32.57 11.95 14.96
C LYS A 827 -33.46 12.77 14.05
N VAL A 828 -33.06 12.89 12.78
CA VAL A 828 -33.73 13.69 11.76
C VAL A 828 -33.99 12.79 10.56
N ASP A 829 -35.27 12.60 10.21
CA ASP A 829 -35.72 11.70 9.14
C ASP A 829 -35.10 10.30 9.25
N GLY A 830 -35.12 9.76 10.47
CA GLY A 830 -34.54 8.44 10.80
C GLY A 830 -33.00 8.41 10.88
N LEU A 831 -32.29 9.52 10.65
CA LEU A 831 -30.84 9.61 10.65
C LEU A 831 -30.30 10.26 11.93
N VAL A 832 -29.35 9.61 12.60
CA VAL A 832 -28.76 10.11 13.85
C VAL A 832 -27.75 11.23 13.58
N VAL A 833 -27.91 12.38 14.24
CA VAL A 833 -27.02 13.55 14.18
C VAL A 833 -26.13 13.56 15.44
N PRO A 834 -24.81 13.86 15.33
CA PRO A 834 -24.10 14.39 14.18
C PRO A 834 -23.56 13.34 13.17
N ILE A 835 -23.66 12.05 13.44
CA ILE A 835 -23.04 10.97 12.64
C ILE A 835 -23.45 11.02 11.16
N ARG A 836 -24.74 11.25 10.89
CA ARG A 836 -25.33 11.27 9.55
C ARG A 836 -25.63 12.69 9.05
N SER A 837 -24.97 13.71 9.61
CA SER A 837 -25.20 15.12 9.25
C SER A 837 -25.11 15.36 7.74
N ALA A 838 -24.12 14.78 7.05
CA ALA A 838 -23.98 14.93 5.59
C ALA A 838 -25.20 14.39 4.81
N ALA A 839 -25.80 13.28 5.26
CA ALA A 839 -27.00 12.73 4.64
C ALA A 839 -28.25 13.56 5.00
N VAL A 840 -28.35 14.04 6.25
CA VAL A 840 -29.42 14.96 6.68
C VAL A 840 -29.41 16.23 5.84
N ARG A 841 -28.24 16.81 5.57
CA ARG A 841 -28.07 18.00 4.71
C ARG A 841 -28.65 17.86 3.30
N GLY A 842 -28.70 16.64 2.77
CA GLY A 842 -29.29 16.34 1.46
C GLY A 842 -30.80 16.05 1.52
N ARG A 843 -31.36 15.85 2.72
CA ARG A 843 -32.78 15.59 2.96
C ARG A 843 -33.52 16.78 3.59
N VAL A 844 -32.78 17.78 4.05
CA VAL A 844 -33.33 18.98 4.68
C VAL A 844 -33.09 20.18 3.78
N GLY A 845 -34.17 20.76 3.26
CA GLY A 845 -34.13 22.09 2.65
C GLY A 845 -33.96 23.13 3.76
N LEU A 846 -32.99 24.04 3.65
CA LEU A 846 -32.78 25.10 4.62
C LEU A 846 -32.82 26.44 3.89
N VAL A 847 -33.67 27.35 4.36
CA VAL A 847 -33.79 28.72 3.84
C VAL A 847 -33.66 29.69 5.01
N ARG A 848 -32.87 30.75 4.84
CA ARG A 848 -32.71 31.81 5.85
C ARG A 848 -33.30 33.10 5.29
N LEU A 849 -34.46 33.48 5.79
CA LEU A 849 -35.28 34.55 5.19
C LEU A 849 -34.85 35.95 5.64
N ALA A 850 -34.17 36.04 6.79
CA ALA A 850 -33.57 37.27 7.24
C ALA A 850 -32.47 37.75 6.26
N GLY A 851 -32.82 38.75 5.45
CA GLY A 851 -31.97 39.35 4.41
C GLY A 851 -32.18 38.80 2.99
N ALA A 852 -33.17 37.92 2.78
CA ALA A 852 -33.52 37.43 1.46
C ALA A 852 -34.13 38.55 0.60
N SER A 853 -33.61 38.75 -0.62
CA SER A 853 -34.17 39.74 -1.56
C SER A 853 -35.46 39.26 -2.22
N ASP A 854 -35.60 37.94 -2.41
CA ASP A 854 -36.83 37.29 -2.89
C ASP A 854 -37.08 36.01 -2.06
N PRO A 855 -37.81 36.13 -0.93
CA PRO A 855 -38.15 35.01 -0.05
C PRO A 855 -38.84 33.83 -0.76
N VAL A 856 -39.68 34.12 -1.76
CA VAL A 856 -40.49 33.11 -2.45
C VAL A 856 -39.61 32.29 -3.39
N ALA A 857 -38.70 32.94 -4.11
CA ALA A 857 -37.76 32.26 -5.00
C ALA A 857 -36.80 31.34 -4.22
N GLU A 858 -36.30 31.77 -3.07
CA GLU A 858 -35.41 30.93 -2.23
C GLU A 858 -36.12 29.68 -1.69
N VAL A 859 -37.37 29.83 -1.22
CA VAL A 859 -38.18 28.68 -0.79
C VAL A 859 -38.49 27.76 -1.95
N ARG A 860 -38.82 28.30 -3.13
CA ARG A 860 -39.05 27.50 -4.34
C ARG A 860 -37.79 26.70 -4.73
N ALA A 861 -36.62 27.32 -4.73
CA ALA A 861 -35.35 26.67 -5.03
C ALA A 861 -35.04 25.53 -4.04
N ALA A 862 -35.25 25.75 -2.74
CA ALA A 862 -35.08 24.70 -1.73
C ALA A 862 -36.04 23.53 -1.93
N LEU A 863 -37.23 23.77 -2.48
CA LEU A 863 -38.25 22.76 -2.77
C LEU A 863 -38.03 21.99 -4.09
N GLU A 864 -37.14 22.43 -4.98
CA GLU A 864 -36.86 21.75 -6.26
C GLU A 864 -36.38 20.31 -6.07
N THR A 865 -35.58 20.09 -5.02
CA THR A 865 -35.06 18.77 -4.65
C THR A 865 -36.09 17.88 -3.94
N ALA A 866 -37.31 18.39 -3.71
CA ALA A 866 -38.39 17.75 -2.99
C ALA A 866 -37.95 17.13 -1.63
N PRO A 867 -37.37 17.94 -0.71
CA PRO A 867 -36.90 17.45 0.57
C PRO A 867 -38.07 17.00 1.47
N PRO A 868 -37.93 15.91 2.25
CA PRO A 868 -38.94 15.50 3.23
C PRO A 868 -39.11 16.48 4.40
N LEU A 869 -38.09 17.29 4.70
CA LEU A 869 -38.10 18.30 5.76
C LEU A 869 -37.63 19.65 5.22
N LEU A 870 -38.42 20.71 5.46
CA LEU A 870 -38.06 22.08 5.15
C LEU A 870 -37.86 22.88 6.43
N VAL A 871 -36.74 23.57 6.54
CA VAL A 871 -36.34 24.41 7.67
C VAL A 871 -36.29 25.86 7.21
N LEU A 872 -37.11 26.72 7.80
CA LEU A 872 -37.26 28.14 7.47
C LEU A 872 -36.79 29.00 8.65
N ASP A 873 -35.67 29.69 8.52
CA ASP A 873 -35.16 30.57 9.57
C ASP A 873 -35.65 32.01 9.40
N ASP A 874 -36.14 32.61 10.48
CA ASP A 874 -36.70 33.96 10.60
C ASP A 874 -37.88 34.23 9.65
N LEU A 875 -38.87 33.33 9.62
CA LEU A 875 -40.03 33.42 8.72
C LEU A 875 -40.91 34.65 8.98
N ASP A 876 -40.90 35.16 10.21
CA ASP A 876 -41.58 36.38 10.63
C ASP A 876 -41.04 37.67 9.99
N THR A 877 -39.81 37.63 9.44
CA THR A 877 -39.25 38.78 8.72
C THR A 877 -39.97 39.10 7.40
N VAL A 878 -40.73 38.15 6.87
CA VAL A 878 -41.56 38.37 5.67
C VAL A 878 -42.88 39.01 6.07
N THR A 879 -42.94 40.35 6.03
CA THR A 879 -44.11 41.11 6.47
C THR A 879 -45.09 41.47 5.36
N ASP A 880 -44.67 41.42 4.09
CA ASP A 880 -45.54 41.75 2.95
C ASP A 880 -46.63 40.68 2.76
N PRO A 881 -47.94 41.02 2.86
CA PRO A 881 -49.04 40.08 2.68
C PRO A 881 -49.01 39.32 1.35
N LEU A 882 -48.59 39.97 0.26
CA LEU A 882 -48.53 39.32 -1.07
C LEU A 882 -47.45 38.24 -1.11
N LEU A 883 -46.29 38.49 -0.49
CA LEU A 883 -45.22 37.52 -0.38
C LEU A 883 -45.60 36.37 0.56
N ARG A 884 -46.33 36.66 1.65
CA ARG A 884 -46.84 35.64 2.58
C ARG A 884 -47.84 34.71 1.89
N ASP A 885 -48.78 35.26 1.13
CA ASP A 885 -49.74 34.45 0.34
C ASP A 885 -49.02 33.60 -0.72
N ALA A 886 -47.99 34.14 -1.38
CA ALA A 886 -47.17 33.38 -2.32
C ALA A 886 -46.37 32.25 -1.63
N LEU A 887 -45.79 32.51 -0.45
CA LEU A 887 -45.10 31.49 0.35
C LEU A 887 -46.06 30.38 0.79
N ARG A 888 -47.25 30.74 1.29
CA ARG A 888 -48.31 29.76 1.63
C ARG A 888 -48.62 28.88 0.42
N ALA A 889 -48.80 29.47 -0.75
CA ALA A 889 -49.09 28.72 -1.97
C ALA A 889 -47.97 27.74 -2.36
N GLU A 890 -46.69 28.10 -2.18
CA GLU A 890 -45.57 27.17 -2.43
C GLU A 890 -45.51 26.03 -1.40
N LEU A 891 -45.74 26.33 -0.11
CA LEU A 891 -45.78 25.31 0.94
C LEU A 891 -46.94 24.32 0.74
N ASP A 892 -48.11 24.81 0.34
CA ASP A 892 -49.28 23.98 0.07
C ASP A 892 -49.09 23.11 -1.19
N ARG A 893 -48.45 23.66 -2.23
CA ARG A 893 -48.03 22.85 -3.40
C ARG A 893 -47.06 21.75 -3.00
N ALA A 894 -46.08 22.04 -2.15
CA ALA A 894 -45.13 21.04 -1.66
C ALA A 894 -45.82 19.93 -0.87
N ARG A 895 -46.73 20.28 0.05
CA ARG A 895 -47.57 19.33 0.79
C ARG A 895 -48.40 18.46 -0.15
N ALA A 896 -49.09 19.05 -1.12
CA ALA A 896 -49.92 18.31 -2.08
C ALA A 896 -49.08 17.35 -2.94
N LYS A 897 -47.89 17.77 -3.39
CA LYS A 897 -46.96 16.95 -4.17
C LYS A 897 -46.40 15.79 -3.35
N ALA A 898 -46.10 16.00 -2.07
CA ALA A 898 -45.66 14.95 -1.17
C ALA A 898 -46.76 13.92 -0.91
N ALA A 899 -47.99 14.38 -0.66
CA ALA A 899 -49.17 13.52 -0.48
C ALA A 899 -49.44 12.63 -1.71
N GLN A 900 -49.33 13.17 -2.93
CA GLN A 900 -49.46 12.38 -4.17
C GLN A 900 -48.41 11.27 -4.30
N LYS A 901 -47.20 11.47 -3.77
CA LYS A 901 -46.13 10.48 -3.77
C LYS A 901 -46.13 9.55 -2.56
N GLN A 902 -47.16 9.64 -1.70
CA GLN A 902 -47.22 8.91 -0.41
C GLN A 902 -46.01 9.20 0.49
N HIS A 903 -45.46 10.41 0.41
CA HIS A 903 -44.35 10.88 1.24
C HIS A 903 -44.85 11.90 2.26
N SER A 904 -44.22 11.96 3.43
CA SER A 904 -44.45 13.01 4.41
C SER A 904 -43.63 14.26 4.09
N PHE A 905 -44.21 15.45 4.31
CA PHE A 905 -43.52 16.74 4.18
C PHE A 905 -43.69 17.53 5.46
N THR A 906 -42.58 17.75 6.16
CA THR A 906 -42.54 18.39 7.48
C THR A 906 -41.95 19.79 7.34
N VAL A 907 -42.49 20.78 8.06
CA VAL A 907 -41.97 22.15 8.03
C VAL A 907 -41.59 22.61 9.44
N ILE A 908 -40.37 23.10 9.61
CA ILE A 908 -39.90 23.70 10.87
C ILE A 908 -39.53 25.15 10.57
N ALA A 909 -40.13 26.10 11.28
CA ALA A 909 -39.85 27.52 11.10
C ALA A 909 -39.40 28.17 12.40
N SER A 910 -38.57 29.22 12.34
CA SER A 910 -38.37 30.12 13.48
C SER A 910 -39.13 31.43 13.33
N SER A 911 -39.48 32.01 14.48
CA SER A 911 -40.13 33.31 14.61
C SER A 911 -39.76 33.97 15.93
N VAL A 912 -39.87 35.30 16.05
CA VAL A 912 -39.90 35.98 17.36
C VAL A 912 -41.15 35.61 18.13
N ASP A 913 -42.30 35.61 17.46
CA ASP A 913 -43.62 35.32 18.03
C ASP A 913 -44.29 34.15 17.30
N ALA A 914 -44.73 33.12 18.03
CA ALA A 914 -45.29 31.92 17.43
C ALA A 914 -46.61 32.20 16.69
N ASP A 915 -47.40 33.17 17.16
CA ASP A 915 -48.71 33.51 16.61
C ASP A 915 -48.59 34.27 15.29
N ALA A 916 -47.44 34.93 15.06
CA ALA A 916 -47.15 35.65 13.82
C ALA A 916 -47.05 34.74 12.58
N LEU A 917 -47.12 33.41 12.73
CA LEU A 917 -47.07 32.43 11.64
C LEU A 917 -48.39 31.68 11.41
N ASP A 918 -49.49 32.07 12.09
CA ASP A 918 -50.81 31.42 11.97
C ASP A 918 -51.40 31.45 10.57
N ASP A 919 -51.03 32.45 9.80
CA ASP A 919 -51.43 32.58 8.42
C ASP A 919 -50.59 31.63 7.53
N LEU A 920 -49.33 31.33 7.83
CA LEU A 920 -48.43 30.57 6.93
C LEU A 920 -48.40 29.06 7.21
N LEU A 921 -48.61 28.65 8.46
CA LEU A 921 -48.49 27.27 8.89
C LEU A 921 -49.82 26.76 9.49
N PRO A 922 -50.08 25.44 9.46
CA PRO A 922 -51.25 24.84 10.08
C PRO A 922 -51.38 25.22 11.56
N THR A 923 -52.61 25.24 12.06
CA THR A 923 -52.91 25.56 13.47
C THR A 923 -52.62 24.39 14.41
N ASP A 924 -52.54 23.16 13.91
CA ASP A 924 -52.17 21.94 14.65
C ASP A 924 -50.65 21.73 14.79
N ARG A 925 -49.87 22.83 14.71
CA ARG A 925 -48.41 22.81 14.79
C ARG A 925 -47.91 22.74 16.24
N GLY A 926 -46.74 22.12 16.44
CA GLY A 926 -46.01 22.23 17.69
C GLY A 926 -45.36 23.60 17.84
N THR A 927 -45.18 24.06 19.08
CA THR A 927 -44.41 25.27 19.41
C THR A 927 -43.31 24.92 20.40
N LEU A 928 -42.11 25.48 20.21
CA LEU A 928 -40.95 25.28 21.07
C LEU A 928 -40.31 26.63 21.39
N ALA A 929 -40.28 26.98 22.67
CA ALA A 929 -39.60 28.18 23.16
C ALA A 929 -38.11 27.91 23.40
N VAL A 930 -37.23 28.70 22.78
CA VAL A 930 -35.77 28.66 22.97
C VAL A 930 -35.34 29.93 23.71
N SER A 931 -34.76 29.75 24.90
CA SER A 931 -34.18 30.84 25.71
C SER A 931 -32.73 30.50 26.08
N PRO A 932 -31.81 31.48 26.14
CA PRO A 932 -30.46 31.26 26.67
C PRO A 932 -30.52 30.78 28.12
N ALA A 933 -29.61 29.88 28.52
CA ALA A 933 -29.66 29.27 29.86
C ALA A 933 -29.48 30.27 31.02
N ALA A 934 -29.10 31.52 30.76
CA ALA A 934 -28.93 32.56 31.77
C ALA A 934 -30.24 32.90 32.53
N GLU A 935 -31.42 32.61 31.98
CA GLU A 935 -32.71 32.96 32.62
C GLU A 935 -33.44 31.80 33.34
N ARG A 936 -33.01 30.54 33.18
CA ARG A 936 -33.71 29.41 33.84
C ARG A 936 -33.47 29.29 35.36
N ARG A 937 -32.68 30.18 35.97
CA ARG A 937 -32.54 30.26 37.44
C ARG A 937 -33.63 31.10 38.14
N ALA A 938 -34.56 31.74 37.41
CA ALA A 938 -35.56 32.63 38.01
C ALA A 938 -37.02 32.13 37.98
N ILE A 939 -37.34 31.00 37.31
CA ILE A 939 -38.73 30.48 37.25
C ILE A 939 -38.80 29.12 37.93
N ALA A 940 -38.55 29.12 39.23
CA ALA A 940 -38.92 28.04 40.15
C ALA A 940 -39.47 28.68 41.42
N LYS A 941 -40.76 29.07 41.34
CA LYS A 941 -41.75 29.26 42.42
C LYS A 941 -42.80 30.27 41.94
N VAL A 942 -43.96 29.79 41.53
CA VAL A 942 -45.28 30.15 42.09
C VAL A 942 -46.29 29.11 41.57
N GLY A 943 -46.98 28.45 42.51
CA GLY A 943 -48.32 27.85 42.31
C GLY A 943 -48.37 26.49 41.64
#